data_AF-A0A1Q9QYQ4-F1
#
_entry.id   AF-A0A1Q9QYQ4-F1
#
_cell.length_a   1.000
_cell.length_b   1.000
_cell.length_c   1.000
_cell.angle_alpha   90.00
_cell.angle_beta   90.00
_cell.angle_gamma   90.00
#
_symmetry.space_group_name_H-M   'P 1'
#
loop_
_entity.id
_entity.type
_entity.pdbx_description
1 polymer ?
#
loop_
_entity_poly.entity_id
_entity_poly.type
_entity_poly.pdbx_seq_one_letter_code
_entity_poly.pdbx_strand_id
1 'polypeptide(L)'
;MSTDNYPQYFNQSSVKNNLTDGTLQGAVLFAQASILPQPNTWFSDDFKPRLVAQRLTLVLFQPMNPYDLYPDSVQLRVADLTLQMTKPEHLPRVTEWSTDEVYARVVYGTRFWSALLPARYVSPGVKLDFTAAGREGSYSPDVGAAGELLLNTIDIGMLTANQRVFIDGFTGELQRQYYQTIPACRLIVNQYEPVHCEVIEMADGTRYTDHSRQEGDVHGGDLRQRIGKELISLGINNAAVGVHSSPGSGEDGLNRHWVVAQLTAHSSVGNYTNGRVVHGLSGGGSIVTLYGCDGNEFSHELGHNFGIGHYPGGFGGSIHRAAVSPNSTWGWDCDRNVFLPNFEKAITGVPTCQSSQCEQPFHGHSFGRDTMADGYPLYPDTNRYTMLTPYSMKIAQGFIESKAVFSKASSTGYMKWDEDRKSMLEWGELYRAAPQEAGEGGIAELLKTFQRVEVDIFDGQWTAKIYLPAATAANRGKGVRIIHQAVYETTLHYSGTQLQLKSGDVLNYVSSGSSWNLCQDFPEHVAGRPQQIGVPATTLLGFYDPDLQRAGIAYPALHCAYGVTHVTASAAEVAVARCYGWVSNARNERLNFILHGTRLNPDELNRFHFNVPQDFQATHVRVICQGTQNVYGVIAPPKGTARVTFSGRDPG
;
A
#
# COMPACT_ATOMS: atom_id res chain seq x y z
N MET A 1 45.91 12.83 21.43
CA MET A 1 44.91 12.47 20.41
C MET A 1 45.18 13.36 19.22
N SER A 2 45.49 12.79 18.05
CA SER A 2 45.87 13.56 16.86
C SER A 2 44.75 14.54 16.47
N THR A 3 45.07 15.83 16.42
CA THR A 3 44.20 16.93 16.00
C THR A 3 44.17 17.06 14.48
N ASP A 4 43.90 15.96 13.78
CA ASP A 4 43.90 15.93 12.33
C ASP A 4 42.53 16.37 11.79
N ASN A 5 42.50 17.52 11.11
CA ASN A 5 41.31 18.14 10.52
C ASN A 5 40.89 17.54 9.17
N TYR A 6 41.17 16.26 8.93
CA TYR A 6 40.88 15.62 7.65
C TYR A 6 39.45 15.05 7.56
N PRO A 7 38.84 15.01 6.36
CA PRO A 7 37.57 14.32 6.12
C PRO A 7 37.65 12.84 6.49
N GLN A 8 36.58 12.32 7.09
CA GLN A 8 36.39 10.90 7.40
C GLN A 8 35.53 10.26 6.32
N TYR A 9 36.17 9.61 5.35
CA TYR A 9 35.46 8.98 4.24
C TYR A 9 34.86 7.64 4.65
N PHE A 10 33.54 7.48 4.50
CA PHE A 10 32.85 6.23 4.80
C PHE A 10 33.12 5.14 3.75
N ASN A 11 32.87 5.45 2.48
CA ASN A 11 33.09 4.56 1.35
C ASN A 11 34.51 4.74 0.81
N GLN A 12 35.39 3.85 1.25
CA GLN A 12 36.77 3.72 0.80
C GLN A 12 36.99 2.47 -0.07
N SER A 13 35.90 1.83 -0.50
CA SER A 13 35.97 0.64 -1.35
C SER A 13 36.68 0.95 -2.68
N SER A 14 37.39 -0.03 -3.23
CA SER A 14 38.05 0.14 -4.52
C SER A 14 37.04 0.40 -5.62
N VAL A 15 37.28 1.43 -6.44
CA VAL A 15 36.41 1.76 -7.57
C VAL A 15 36.50 0.63 -8.61
N LYS A 16 35.36 0.08 -9.01
CA LYS A 16 35.24 -0.87 -10.13
C LYS A 16 34.34 -0.25 -11.19
N ASN A 17 34.74 -0.39 -12.45
CA ASN A 17 33.96 0.12 -13.58
C ASN A 17 32.62 -0.60 -13.66
N ASN A 18 31.55 0.15 -13.83
CA ASN A 18 30.24 -0.40 -14.19
C ASN A 18 29.65 0.19 -15.47
N LEU A 19 30.34 1.14 -16.12
CA LEU A 19 29.99 1.60 -17.45
C LEU A 19 30.16 0.44 -18.45
N THR A 20 29.19 0.27 -19.34
CA THR A 20 29.12 -0.86 -20.27
C THR A 20 29.64 -0.52 -21.67
N ASP A 21 29.58 0.75 -22.05
CA ASP A 21 29.99 1.24 -23.37
C ASP A 21 31.05 2.34 -23.21
N GLY A 22 31.91 2.52 -24.21
CA GLY A 22 32.82 3.66 -24.32
C GLY A 22 34.20 3.50 -23.67
N THR A 23 34.95 4.61 -23.61
CA THR A 23 36.34 4.67 -23.10
C THR A 23 36.47 5.31 -21.72
N LEU A 24 35.38 5.92 -21.24
CA LEU A 24 35.26 6.37 -19.86
C LEU A 24 35.08 5.15 -18.95
N GLN A 25 35.79 5.14 -17.82
CA GLN A 25 35.65 4.10 -16.80
C GLN A 25 35.34 4.74 -15.45
N GLY A 26 34.33 4.23 -14.77
CA GLY A 26 33.88 4.74 -13.49
C GLY A 26 32.78 3.90 -12.86
N ALA A 27 32.49 4.20 -11.60
CA ALA A 27 31.39 3.60 -10.86
C ALA A 27 30.21 4.57 -10.79
N VAL A 28 29.03 4.09 -11.19
CA VAL A 28 27.75 4.77 -11.02
C VAL A 28 27.00 4.18 -9.83
N LEU A 29 26.55 5.03 -8.90
CA LEU A 29 25.65 4.67 -7.81
C LEU A 29 24.43 5.58 -7.86
N PHE A 30 23.35 5.17 -7.21
CA PHE A 30 22.13 5.97 -7.11
C PHE A 30 21.74 6.19 -5.67
N ALA A 31 20.99 7.24 -5.37
CA ALA A 31 20.29 7.38 -4.10
C ALA A 31 18.80 7.69 -4.32
N GLN A 32 17.96 6.91 -3.64
CA GLN A 32 16.52 7.15 -3.49
C GLN A 32 16.20 7.14 -1.99
N ALA A 33 15.51 6.12 -1.46
CA ALA A 33 15.38 5.97 0.00
C ALA A 33 16.73 5.64 0.67
N SER A 34 17.61 5.00 -0.07
CA SER A 34 18.99 4.72 0.32
C SER A 34 19.92 4.71 -0.89
N ILE A 35 21.23 4.69 -0.65
CA ILE A 35 22.24 4.56 -1.70
C ILE A 35 22.28 3.12 -2.22
N LEU A 36 22.22 2.98 -3.53
CA LEU A 36 22.13 1.74 -4.28
C LEU A 36 23.40 1.58 -5.16
N PRO A 37 24.37 0.75 -4.76
CA PRO A 37 25.46 0.38 -5.66
C PRO A 37 24.94 -0.59 -6.74
N GLN A 38 25.29 -0.34 -8.00
CA GLN A 38 25.02 -1.24 -9.13
C GLN A 38 26.33 -1.51 -9.91
N PRO A 39 26.55 -2.66 -10.58
CA PRO A 39 25.66 -3.81 -10.69
C PRO A 39 25.76 -4.70 -9.44
N ASN A 40 24.78 -5.60 -9.29
CA ASN A 40 24.56 -6.54 -8.20
C ASN A 40 25.68 -7.59 -7.95
N THR A 41 26.96 -7.27 -8.20
CA THR A 41 28.08 -8.23 -8.19
C THR A 41 29.25 -7.83 -7.28
N TRP A 42 29.16 -6.71 -6.55
CA TRP A 42 30.21 -6.31 -5.60
C TRP A 42 30.44 -7.38 -4.52
N PHE A 43 29.35 -7.98 -4.08
CA PHE A 43 29.29 -9.17 -3.23
C PHE A 43 28.22 -10.09 -3.83
N SER A 44 28.56 -11.36 -4.06
CA SER A 44 27.68 -12.33 -4.72
C SER A 44 26.40 -12.66 -3.93
N ASP A 45 26.36 -12.28 -2.66
CA ASP A 45 25.32 -12.53 -1.67
C ASP A 45 24.59 -11.26 -1.20
N ASP A 46 24.85 -10.09 -1.81
CA ASP A 46 24.21 -8.84 -1.42
C ASP A 46 22.73 -8.78 -1.84
N PHE A 47 21.84 -8.76 -0.87
CA PHE A 47 20.39 -8.67 -1.10
C PHE A 47 19.94 -7.22 -0.98
N LYS A 48 19.87 -6.50 -2.12
CA LYS A 48 19.58 -5.06 -2.16
C LYS A 48 18.42 -4.69 -3.10
N PRO A 49 17.72 -3.56 -2.86
CA PRO A 49 16.73 -3.00 -3.77
C PRO A 49 17.34 -2.51 -5.08
N ARG A 50 16.47 -2.36 -6.09
CA ARG A 50 16.74 -1.70 -7.39
C ARG A 50 16.15 -0.29 -7.40
N LEU A 51 16.32 0.46 -8.48
CA LEU A 51 15.67 1.78 -8.59
C LEU A 51 14.15 1.63 -8.67
N VAL A 52 13.43 2.49 -7.95
CA VAL A 52 11.98 2.67 -8.09
C VAL A 52 11.72 3.63 -9.25
N ALA A 53 10.86 3.26 -10.20
CA ALA A 53 10.52 4.13 -11.30
C ALA A 53 9.78 5.40 -10.82
N GLN A 54 9.95 6.49 -11.55
CA GLN A 54 9.27 7.76 -11.30
C GLN A 54 9.51 8.33 -9.90
N ARG A 55 10.73 8.16 -9.39
CA ARG A 55 11.20 8.77 -8.15
C ARG A 55 12.46 9.59 -8.40
N LEU A 56 12.52 10.79 -7.82
CA LEU A 56 13.69 11.65 -7.89
C LEU A 56 14.92 10.87 -7.41
N THR A 57 16.00 10.90 -8.18
CA THR A 57 17.16 10.05 -7.94
C THR A 57 18.44 10.87 -7.99
N LEU A 58 19.25 10.79 -6.94
CA LEU A 58 20.62 11.31 -6.98
C LEU A 58 21.49 10.31 -7.75
N VAL A 59 22.11 10.74 -8.84
CA VAL A 59 23.10 9.96 -9.59
C VAL A 59 24.48 10.35 -9.08
N LEU A 60 25.26 9.36 -8.62
CA LEU A 60 26.64 9.52 -8.19
C LEU A 60 27.56 8.85 -9.21
N PHE A 61 28.58 9.56 -9.68
CA PHE A 61 29.57 9.04 -10.61
C PHE A 61 30.99 9.22 -10.08
N GLN A 62 31.75 8.14 -10.00
CA GLN A 62 33.14 8.15 -9.54
C GLN A 62 34.08 7.63 -10.64
N PRO A 63 34.88 8.49 -11.29
CA PRO A 63 35.83 8.05 -12.31
C PRO A 63 36.94 7.18 -11.69
N MET A 64 37.37 6.11 -12.40
CA MET A 64 38.36 5.16 -11.87
C MET A 64 39.77 5.74 -11.75
N ASN A 65 40.27 6.46 -12.78
CA ASN A 65 41.63 7.01 -12.77
C ASN A 65 41.62 8.52 -12.45
N PRO A 66 42.02 8.95 -11.23
CA PRO A 66 42.08 10.37 -10.89
C PRO A 66 43.22 11.12 -11.60
N TYR A 67 44.25 10.42 -12.11
CA TYR A 67 45.43 11.06 -12.70
C TYR A 67 45.25 11.36 -14.20
N ASP A 68 44.43 10.57 -14.93
CA ASP A 68 44.12 10.81 -16.34
C ASP A 68 42.83 11.61 -16.56
N LEU A 69 41.97 11.66 -15.55
CA LEU A 69 40.60 12.15 -15.66
C LEU A 69 40.15 12.85 -14.37
N TYR A 70 40.95 13.68 -13.69
CA TYR A 70 40.35 14.64 -12.74
C TYR A 70 39.64 15.68 -13.61
N PRO A 71 38.39 15.43 -14.03
CA PRO A 71 37.84 16.14 -15.15
C PRO A 71 37.39 17.51 -14.62
N ASP A 72 37.65 18.59 -15.35
CA ASP A 72 37.11 19.90 -14.92
C ASP A 72 35.57 19.90 -14.90
N SER A 73 34.96 19.00 -15.69
CA SER A 73 33.52 18.82 -15.85
C SER A 73 33.14 17.37 -16.16
N VAL A 74 32.06 16.89 -15.54
CA VAL A 74 31.34 15.68 -15.99
C VAL A 74 29.94 16.07 -16.43
N GLN A 75 29.50 15.57 -17.59
CA GLN A 75 28.13 15.72 -18.07
C GLN A 75 27.41 14.37 -18.01
N LEU A 76 26.13 14.41 -17.64
CA LEU A 76 25.19 13.29 -17.69
C LEU A 76 24.09 13.61 -18.69
N ARG A 77 23.94 12.81 -19.74
CA ARG A 77 22.83 12.90 -20.69
C ARG A 77 21.87 11.73 -20.49
N VAL A 78 20.58 12.04 -20.50
CA VAL A 78 19.46 11.10 -20.45
C VAL A 78 18.37 11.56 -21.40
N ALA A 79 18.10 10.78 -22.44
CA ALA A 79 17.16 11.16 -23.50
C ALA A 79 17.47 12.59 -24.04
N ASP A 80 16.56 13.54 -23.85
CA ASP A 80 16.67 14.94 -24.25
C ASP A 80 17.32 15.85 -23.19
N LEU A 81 17.56 15.34 -21.98
CA LEU A 81 18.12 16.10 -20.86
C LEU A 81 19.64 15.94 -20.79
N THR A 82 20.36 17.06 -20.73
CA THR A 82 21.79 17.10 -20.38
C THR A 82 21.97 17.86 -19.06
N LEU A 83 22.62 17.22 -18.10
CA LEU A 83 22.92 17.75 -16.77
C LEU A 83 24.43 17.92 -16.61
N GLN A 84 24.84 19.11 -16.16
CA GLN A 84 26.20 19.30 -15.65
C GLN A 84 26.26 18.71 -14.24
N MET A 85 27.13 17.72 -14.01
CA MET A 85 27.27 17.13 -12.69
C MET A 85 28.02 18.08 -11.75
N THR A 86 27.57 18.10 -10.51
CA THR A 86 28.15 18.80 -9.36
C THR A 86 29.48 18.17 -8.98
N LYS A 87 30.47 19.02 -8.69
CA LYS A 87 31.84 18.60 -8.33
C LYS A 87 31.90 17.83 -7.00
N PRO A 88 32.91 16.97 -6.79
CA PRO A 88 33.08 16.21 -5.55
C PRO A 88 33.10 17.04 -4.26
N GLU A 89 33.62 18.27 -4.30
CA GLU A 89 33.64 19.18 -3.14
C GLU A 89 32.24 19.60 -2.64
N HIS A 90 31.23 19.38 -3.48
CA HIS A 90 29.84 19.78 -3.27
C HIS A 90 28.88 18.59 -3.21
N LEU A 91 29.41 17.38 -2.97
CA LEU A 91 28.60 16.21 -2.65
C LEU A 91 27.66 16.52 -1.46
N PRO A 92 26.43 15.98 -1.43
CA PRO A 92 25.53 16.16 -0.29
C PRO A 92 26.22 15.82 1.03
N ARG A 93 26.03 16.69 2.03
CA ARG A 93 26.60 16.52 3.36
C ARG A 93 25.79 15.49 4.15
N VAL A 94 26.36 14.99 5.23
CA VAL A 94 25.57 14.29 6.25
C VAL A 94 24.52 15.24 6.84
N THR A 95 23.40 14.68 7.26
CA THR A 95 22.40 15.45 7.98
C THR A 95 22.95 15.97 9.31
N GLU A 96 22.31 16.96 9.93
CA GLU A 96 22.73 17.53 11.23
C GLU A 96 24.21 17.99 11.28
N TRP A 97 24.86 18.21 10.13
CA TRP A 97 26.29 18.53 10.04
C TRP A 97 26.70 19.78 10.82
N SER A 98 25.80 20.74 11.04
CA SER A 98 26.11 21.98 11.75
C SER A 98 26.15 21.83 13.28
N THR A 99 25.86 20.64 13.80
CA THR A 99 25.68 20.40 15.23
C THR A 99 26.92 19.87 15.93
N ASP A 100 27.92 19.40 15.19
CA ASP A 100 29.18 18.85 15.74
C ASP A 100 30.29 18.89 14.66
N GLU A 101 31.41 19.55 14.96
CA GLU A 101 32.51 19.75 14.01
C GLU A 101 33.29 18.47 13.67
N VAL A 102 33.26 17.44 14.52
CA VAL A 102 33.92 16.16 14.26
C VAL A 102 33.05 15.33 13.33
N TYR A 103 31.75 15.22 13.64
CA TYR A 103 30.77 14.55 12.81
C TYR A 103 30.59 15.23 11.44
N ALA A 104 30.69 16.57 11.36
CA ALA A 104 30.66 17.31 10.10
C ALA A 104 31.74 16.89 9.10
N ARG A 105 32.82 16.23 9.57
CA ARG A 105 33.92 15.73 8.73
C ARG A 105 33.58 14.42 8.02
N VAL A 106 32.49 13.77 8.43
CA VAL A 106 32.02 12.53 7.81
C VAL A 106 31.52 12.84 6.41
N VAL A 107 32.11 12.18 5.42
CA VAL A 107 31.77 12.33 4.00
C VAL A 107 31.51 10.94 3.43
N TYR A 108 30.49 10.80 2.57
CA TYR A 108 30.13 9.49 2.00
C TYR A 108 31.32 8.84 1.29
N GLY A 109 32.07 9.59 0.50
CA GLY A 109 33.27 9.10 -0.17
C GLY A 109 33.97 10.21 -0.94
N THR A 110 35.03 9.85 -1.65
CA THR A 110 35.88 10.79 -2.38
C THR A 110 35.68 10.67 -3.89
N ARG A 111 35.79 11.79 -4.62
CA ARG A 111 35.68 11.87 -6.10
C ARG A 111 34.30 11.53 -6.70
N PHE A 112 33.23 11.59 -5.92
CA PHE A 112 31.87 11.42 -6.43
C PHE A 112 31.35 12.72 -7.03
N TRP A 113 31.16 12.75 -8.35
CA TRP A 113 30.34 13.73 -9.03
C TRP A 113 28.87 13.39 -8.79
N SER A 114 27.99 14.40 -8.72
CA SER A 114 26.57 14.16 -8.46
C SER A 114 25.62 14.96 -9.33
N ALA A 115 24.46 14.40 -9.66
CA ALA A 115 23.39 15.10 -10.36
C ALA A 115 22.02 14.59 -9.91
N LEU A 116 21.02 15.48 -9.84
CA LEU A 116 19.64 15.11 -9.57
C LEU A 116 18.95 14.73 -10.89
N LEU A 117 18.63 13.45 -11.07
CA LEU A 117 17.86 12.95 -12.20
C LEU A 117 16.36 13.08 -11.88
N PRO A 118 15.60 13.92 -12.61
CA PRO A 118 14.18 14.10 -12.33
C PRO A 118 13.40 12.78 -12.48
N ALA A 119 12.39 12.60 -11.61
CA ALA A 119 11.58 11.39 -11.52
C ALA A 119 11.11 10.85 -12.88
N ARG A 120 10.60 11.71 -13.78
CA ARG A 120 10.08 11.32 -15.10
C ARG A 120 11.09 10.58 -16.00
N TYR A 121 12.39 10.79 -15.79
CA TYR A 121 13.44 10.11 -16.54
C TYR A 121 13.85 8.76 -15.94
N VAL A 122 13.42 8.46 -14.71
CA VAL A 122 13.70 7.19 -14.04
C VAL A 122 12.62 6.19 -14.44
N SER A 123 12.84 5.50 -15.55
CA SER A 123 11.93 4.48 -16.08
C SER A 123 12.71 3.25 -16.54
N PRO A 124 12.06 2.08 -16.63
CA PRO A 124 12.69 0.88 -17.16
C PRO A 124 13.29 1.11 -18.55
N GLY A 125 14.51 0.63 -18.76
CA GLY A 125 15.28 0.83 -20.00
C GLY A 125 16.00 2.17 -20.12
N VAL A 126 15.97 3.03 -19.09
CA VAL A 126 16.74 4.29 -19.10
C VAL A 126 18.23 4.03 -19.36
N LYS A 127 18.81 4.87 -20.23
CA LYS A 127 20.25 4.89 -20.52
C LYS A 127 20.82 6.22 -20.04
N LEU A 128 21.89 6.14 -19.26
CA LEU A 128 22.65 7.28 -18.75
C LEU A 128 23.97 7.36 -19.51
N ASP A 129 24.19 8.44 -20.26
CA ASP A 129 25.44 8.67 -20.98
C ASP A 129 26.29 9.69 -20.21
N PHE A 130 27.51 9.32 -19.84
CA PHE A 130 28.46 10.18 -19.15
C PHE A 130 29.55 10.64 -20.10
N THR A 131 29.88 11.93 -20.05
CA THR A 131 31.00 12.51 -20.80
C THR A 131 31.95 13.22 -19.84
N ALA A 132 33.23 12.89 -19.90
CA ALA A 132 34.28 13.50 -19.08
C ALA A 132 35.62 13.49 -19.83
N ALA A 133 36.29 14.64 -19.88
CA ALA A 133 37.61 14.81 -20.54
C ALA A 133 37.70 14.19 -21.95
N GLY A 134 36.66 14.41 -22.77
CA GLY A 134 36.58 13.89 -24.15
C GLY A 134 36.33 12.39 -24.26
N ARG A 135 36.07 11.69 -23.16
CA ARG A 135 35.67 10.28 -23.13
C ARG A 135 34.20 10.16 -22.80
N GLU A 136 33.59 9.11 -23.33
CA GLU A 136 32.19 8.78 -23.09
C GLU A 136 32.07 7.41 -22.47
N GLY A 137 31.02 7.20 -21.69
CA GLY A 137 30.58 5.85 -21.38
C GLY A 137 29.17 5.83 -20.81
N SER A 138 28.51 4.69 -20.98
CA SER A 138 27.07 4.58 -20.71
C SER A 138 26.75 3.56 -19.64
N TYR A 139 25.60 3.74 -18.99
CA TYR A 139 25.08 2.82 -18.00
C TYR A 139 23.55 2.73 -18.03
N SER A 140 23.02 1.52 -17.92
CA SER A 140 21.58 1.26 -17.81
C SER A 140 21.28 0.53 -16.48
N PRO A 141 20.66 1.21 -15.49
CA PRO A 141 20.27 0.58 -14.25
C PRO A 141 19.07 -0.37 -14.40
N ASP A 142 18.94 -1.34 -13.47
CA ASP A 142 17.68 -2.03 -13.24
C ASP A 142 16.69 -1.09 -12.52
N VAL A 143 15.54 -0.87 -13.15
CA VAL A 143 14.46 -0.02 -12.65
C VAL A 143 13.20 -0.86 -12.55
N GLY A 144 12.61 -0.89 -11.37
CA GLY A 144 11.39 -1.60 -11.04
C GLY A 144 10.13 -0.77 -11.24
N ALA A 145 9.06 -1.13 -10.51
CA ALA A 145 7.76 -0.52 -10.69
C ALA A 145 7.70 0.93 -10.17
N ALA A 146 6.75 1.69 -10.72
CA ALA A 146 6.30 2.96 -10.13
C ALA A 146 5.22 2.67 -9.06
N GLY A 147 5.57 1.88 -8.05
CA GLY A 147 4.64 1.44 -7.00
C GLY A 147 4.34 2.51 -5.96
N GLU A 148 3.17 2.42 -5.34
CA GLU A 148 2.64 3.43 -4.40
C GLU A 148 2.29 2.82 -3.06
N LEU A 149 2.33 3.62 -2.00
CA LEU A 149 1.78 3.25 -0.69
C LEU A 149 0.64 4.20 -0.33
N LEU A 150 -0.56 3.66 -0.13
CA LEU A 150 -1.71 4.38 0.42
C LEU A 150 -1.83 4.06 1.91
N LEU A 151 -1.61 5.05 2.77
CA LEU A 151 -1.71 4.92 4.22
C LEU A 151 -2.95 5.68 4.71
N ASN A 152 -4.01 4.96 5.06
CA ASN A 152 -5.09 5.53 5.84
C ASN A 152 -4.65 5.65 7.30
N THR A 153 -5.03 6.74 7.97
CA THR A 153 -4.83 6.91 9.41
C THR A 153 -6.13 7.30 10.09
N ILE A 154 -6.41 6.74 11.27
CA ILE A 154 -7.62 7.07 12.05
C ILE A 154 -7.37 6.97 13.55
N ASP A 155 -7.96 7.88 14.33
CA ASP A 155 -7.96 7.83 15.80
C ASP A 155 -9.29 7.27 16.30
N ILE A 156 -9.25 6.14 17.00
CA ILE A 156 -10.42 5.34 17.39
C ILE A 156 -10.56 5.35 18.92
N GLY A 157 -11.72 5.80 19.39
CA GLY A 157 -12.13 5.71 20.79
C GLY A 157 -13.28 4.73 20.94
N MET A 158 -13.11 3.70 21.77
CA MET A 158 -14.08 2.60 21.94
C MET A 158 -14.63 2.62 23.36
N LEU A 159 -15.85 3.15 23.54
CA LEU A 159 -16.44 3.44 24.85
C LEU A 159 -15.64 4.46 25.69
N THR A 160 -14.79 5.25 25.02
CA THR A 160 -13.97 6.32 25.57
C THR A 160 -13.54 7.24 24.44
N ALA A 161 -13.22 8.50 24.74
CA ALA A 161 -12.62 9.41 23.76
C ALA A 161 -11.30 8.85 23.18
N ASN A 162 -11.10 9.10 21.88
CA ASN A 162 -9.87 8.76 21.15
C ASN A 162 -8.66 9.59 21.60
N GLN A 163 -7.46 9.19 21.16
CA GLN A 163 -6.19 9.79 21.57
C GLN A 163 -5.71 10.93 20.66
N ARG A 164 -6.36 11.16 19.51
CA ARG A 164 -6.00 12.20 18.53
C ARG A 164 -4.53 12.16 18.06
N VAL A 165 -3.90 10.98 18.09
CA VAL A 165 -2.48 10.79 17.73
C VAL A 165 -2.23 11.21 16.29
N PHE A 166 -3.07 10.76 15.36
CA PHE A 166 -2.87 11.03 13.95
C PHE A 166 -3.34 12.42 13.56
N ILE A 167 -4.53 12.82 13.99
CA ILE A 167 -5.13 14.08 13.55
C ILE A 167 -4.34 15.31 14.03
N ASP A 168 -3.72 15.23 15.22
CA ASP A 168 -2.95 16.34 15.80
C ASP A 168 -1.43 16.15 15.62
N GLY A 169 -0.93 14.91 15.66
CA GLY A 169 0.51 14.62 15.69
C GLY A 169 1.15 14.28 14.35
N PHE A 170 0.44 13.64 13.42
CA PHE A 170 1.04 13.13 12.19
C PHE A 170 1.13 14.21 11.09
N THR A 171 2.02 15.16 11.31
CA THR A 171 2.22 16.33 10.44
C THR A 171 2.74 15.95 9.04
N GLY A 172 2.60 16.87 8.08
CA GLY A 172 3.17 16.71 6.73
C GLY A 172 4.68 16.48 6.74
N GLU A 173 5.41 17.03 7.71
CA GLU A 173 6.85 16.80 7.84
C GLU A 173 7.17 15.36 8.27
N LEU A 174 6.40 14.78 9.21
CA LEU A 174 6.55 13.37 9.58
C LEU A 174 6.21 12.44 8.39
N GLN A 175 5.15 12.75 7.66
CA GLN A 175 4.75 11.98 6.48
C GLN A 175 5.84 12.01 5.39
N ARG A 176 6.43 13.20 5.15
CA ARG A 176 7.57 13.39 4.24
C ARG A 176 8.80 12.62 4.72
N GLN A 177 9.13 12.66 6.02
CA GLN A 177 10.24 11.90 6.60
C GLN A 177 10.08 10.39 6.38
N TYR A 178 8.87 9.84 6.58
CA TYR A 178 8.62 8.42 6.33
C TYR A 178 8.74 8.04 4.85
N TYR A 179 8.34 8.93 3.93
CA TYR A 179 8.54 8.71 2.48
C TYR A 179 10.03 8.51 2.13
N GLN A 180 10.95 9.20 2.83
CA GLN A 180 12.39 9.03 2.62
C GLN A 180 12.90 7.62 3.01
N THR A 181 12.14 6.83 3.78
CA THR A 181 12.58 5.52 4.30
C THR A 181 12.00 4.31 3.57
N ILE A 182 11.08 4.49 2.63
CA ILE A 182 10.37 3.38 1.95
C ILE A 182 10.65 3.37 0.43
N PRO A 183 10.57 2.23 -0.27
CA PRO A 183 10.85 2.14 -1.71
C PRO A 183 9.59 2.34 -2.57
N ALA A 184 8.91 3.48 -2.42
CA ALA A 184 7.73 3.86 -3.21
C ALA A 184 7.99 5.07 -4.11
N CYS A 185 7.31 5.18 -5.26
CA CYS A 185 7.34 6.40 -6.07
C CYS A 185 6.46 7.50 -5.44
N ARG A 186 5.40 7.10 -4.73
CA ARG A 186 4.44 7.99 -4.07
C ARG A 186 3.95 7.40 -2.75
N LEU A 187 3.87 8.24 -1.73
CA LEU A 187 3.16 7.98 -0.48
C LEU A 187 1.92 8.89 -0.43
N ILE A 188 0.75 8.29 -0.27
CA ILE A 188 -0.53 8.98 -0.07
C ILE A 188 -0.93 8.77 1.38
N VAL A 189 -0.98 9.82 2.19
CA VAL A 189 -1.46 9.72 3.57
C VAL A 189 -2.86 10.30 3.64
N ASN A 190 -3.83 9.44 3.91
CA ASN A 190 -5.25 9.79 4.04
C ASN A 190 -5.66 9.77 5.51
N GLN A 191 -5.74 10.94 6.13
CA GLN A 191 -6.12 11.10 7.53
C GLN A 191 -7.64 11.22 7.63
N TYR A 192 -8.26 10.19 8.20
CA TYR A 192 -9.69 10.20 8.54
C TYR A 192 -9.95 11.09 9.75
N GLU A 193 -11.20 11.55 9.86
CA GLU A 193 -11.66 12.20 11.09
C GLU A 193 -11.66 11.20 12.26
N PRO A 194 -11.26 11.64 13.48
CA PRO A 194 -11.34 10.79 14.66
C PRO A 194 -12.76 10.33 14.96
N VAL A 195 -12.90 9.07 15.35
CA VAL A 195 -14.17 8.45 15.69
C VAL A 195 -14.25 8.15 17.18
N HIS A 196 -15.46 8.24 17.74
CA HIS A 196 -15.78 7.81 19.09
C HIS A 196 -17.02 6.91 19.02
N CYS A 197 -16.83 5.63 19.31
CA CYS A 197 -17.89 4.64 19.37
C CYS A 197 -18.42 4.57 20.82
N GLU A 198 -19.45 5.36 21.11
CA GLU A 198 -20.09 5.42 22.44
C GLU A 198 -20.88 4.15 22.78
N VAL A 199 -21.38 3.46 21.76
CA VAL A 199 -22.06 2.17 21.86
C VAL A 199 -21.38 1.21 20.90
N ILE A 200 -21.12 0.00 21.36
CA ILE A 200 -20.51 -1.07 20.58
C ILE A 200 -21.43 -2.27 20.63
N GLU A 201 -21.87 -2.73 19.46
CA GLU A 201 -22.48 -4.05 19.29
C GLU A 201 -21.58 -4.90 18.39
N MET A 202 -21.23 -6.08 18.89
CA MET A 202 -20.37 -7.05 18.24
C MET A 202 -21.15 -7.93 17.25
N ALA A 203 -20.44 -8.62 16.37
CA ALA A 203 -21.05 -9.54 15.41
C ALA A 203 -21.80 -10.72 16.07
N ASP A 204 -21.42 -11.10 17.29
CA ASP A 204 -22.11 -12.14 18.07
C ASP A 204 -23.34 -11.61 18.84
N GLY A 205 -23.69 -10.33 18.67
CA GLY A 205 -24.79 -9.67 19.38
C GLY A 205 -24.44 -9.13 20.77
N THR A 206 -23.20 -9.26 21.24
CA THR A 206 -22.75 -8.66 22.49
C THR A 206 -22.79 -7.15 22.40
N ARG A 207 -23.40 -6.48 23.40
CA ARG A 207 -23.52 -5.01 23.45
C ARG A 207 -22.80 -4.42 24.66
N TYR A 208 -22.09 -3.32 24.42
CA TYR A 208 -21.41 -2.51 25.42
C TYR A 208 -21.79 -1.03 25.28
N THR A 209 -21.96 -0.36 26.42
CA THR A 209 -22.28 1.09 26.51
C THR A 209 -21.38 1.84 27.49
N ASP A 210 -20.47 1.14 28.18
CA ASP A 210 -19.59 1.72 29.20
C ASP A 210 -18.19 1.11 29.14
N HIS A 211 -18.08 -0.22 29.28
CA HIS A 211 -16.82 -0.95 29.10
C HIS A 211 -17.07 -2.35 28.52
N SER A 212 -16.01 -2.95 27.96
CA SER A 212 -16.00 -4.36 27.57
C SER A 212 -16.04 -5.28 28.79
N ARG A 213 -16.61 -6.49 28.64
CA ARG A 213 -16.57 -7.55 29.67
C ARG A 213 -15.19 -8.21 29.80
N GLN A 214 -14.27 -7.94 28.88
CA GLN A 214 -12.91 -8.48 28.89
C GLN A 214 -11.93 -7.48 29.52
N GLU A 215 -10.76 -7.99 29.89
CA GLU A 215 -9.60 -7.15 30.14
C GLU A 215 -8.94 -6.78 28.80
N GLY A 216 -8.39 -5.56 28.73
CA GLY A 216 -7.56 -5.12 27.62
C GLY A 216 -6.09 -5.12 28.00
N ASP A 217 -5.21 -5.30 27.02
CA ASP A 217 -3.79 -5.00 27.14
C ASP A 217 -3.27 -4.37 25.83
N VAL A 218 -1.96 -4.18 25.71
CA VAL A 218 -1.36 -3.60 24.50
C VAL A 218 -1.69 -4.40 23.22
N HIS A 219 -1.75 -5.72 23.32
CA HIS A 219 -2.00 -6.67 22.23
C HIS A 219 -3.36 -7.38 22.32
N GLY A 220 -4.03 -7.37 23.48
CA GLY A 220 -5.26 -8.08 23.78
C GLY A 220 -6.49 -7.19 24.00
N GLY A 221 -7.67 -7.82 23.97
CA GLY A 221 -8.98 -7.20 24.16
C GLY A 221 -9.90 -7.36 22.96
N ASP A 222 -11.19 -7.60 23.21
CA ASP A 222 -12.20 -7.77 22.16
C ASP A 222 -12.44 -6.48 21.36
N LEU A 223 -12.49 -5.30 21.98
CA LEU A 223 -12.66 -4.02 21.27
C LEU A 223 -11.49 -3.80 20.30
N ARG A 224 -10.26 -4.05 20.75
CA ARG A 224 -9.05 -3.98 19.94
C ARG A 224 -9.18 -4.81 18.66
N GLN A 225 -9.52 -6.09 18.82
CA GLN A 225 -9.55 -7.05 17.71
C GLN A 225 -10.78 -6.84 16.81
N ARG A 226 -11.98 -6.85 17.39
CA ARG A 226 -13.24 -6.84 16.63
C ARG A 226 -13.58 -5.47 16.05
N ILE A 227 -13.26 -4.39 16.77
CA ILE A 227 -13.66 -3.03 16.38
C ILE A 227 -12.52 -2.29 15.69
N GLY A 228 -11.38 -2.14 16.37
CA GLY A 228 -10.24 -1.38 15.82
C GLY A 228 -9.67 -2.01 14.54
N LYS A 229 -9.38 -3.32 14.58
CA LYS A 229 -8.77 -4.05 13.47
C LYS A 229 -9.82 -4.50 12.43
N GLU A 230 -10.75 -5.36 12.83
CA GLU A 230 -11.66 -6.03 11.88
C GLU A 230 -12.74 -5.09 11.32
N LEU A 231 -13.52 -4.42 12.19
CA LEU A 231 -14.61 -3.56 11.73
C LEU A 231 -14.11 -2.29 11.02
N ILE A 232 -13.18 -1.55 11.64
CA ILE A 232 -12.76 -0.24 11.14
C ILE A 232 -11.64 -0.38 10.11
N SER A 233 -10.51 -1.02 10.46
CA SER A 233 -9.34 -1.02 9.57
C SER A 233 -9.57 -1.84 8.30
N LEU A 234 -10.05 -3.08 8.42
CA LEU A 234 -10.42 -3.88 7.25
C LEU A 234 -11.67 -3.33 6.56
N GLY A 235 -12.60 -2.70 7.29
CA GLY A 235 -13.75 -2.02 6.69
C GLY A 235 -13.32 -0.88 5.75
N ILE A 236 -12.39 -0.03 6.18
CA ILE A 236 -11.81 1.04 5.35
C ILE A 236 -11.13 0.43 4.11
N ASN A 237 -10.32 -0.61 4.28
CA ASN A 237 -9.59 -1.25 3.19
C ASN A 237 -10.55 -1.91 2.17
N ASN A 238 -11.51 -2.69 2.64
CA ASN A 238 -12.48 -3.39 1.78
C ASN A 238 -13.40 -2.41 1.03
N ALA A 239 -13.86 -1.34 1.69
CA ALA A 239 -14.66 -0.30 1.04
C ALA A 239 -13.89 0.39 -0.11
N ALA A 240 -12.57 0.55 0.03
CA ALA A 240 -11.72 1.16 -0.99
C ALA A 240 -11.49 0.28 -2.22
N VAL A 241 -11.69 -1.03 -2.15
CA VAL A 241 -11.60 -1.96 -3.29
C VAL A 241 -12.97 -2.48 -3.76
N GLY A 242 -14.06 -1.95 -3.20
CA GLY A 242 -15.42 -2.24 -3.65
C GLY A 242 -15.99 -3.56 -3.13
N VAL A 243 -15.41 -4.12 -2.08
CA VAL A 243 -16.00 -5.23 -1.35
C VAL A 243 -16.99 -4.63 -0.35
N HIS A 244 -18.27 -4.99 -0.43
CA HIS A 244 -19.33 -4.32 0.35
C HIS A 244 -19.75 -5.04 1.63
N SER A 245 -19.42 -6.33 1.75
CA SER A 245 -19.74 -7.13 2.92
C SER A 245 -18.73 -8.25 3.12
N SER A 246 -18.52 -8.66 4.37
CA SER A 246 -17.60 -9.73 4.77
C SER A 246 -18.12 -10.45 6.03
N PRO A 247 -17.48 -11.52 6.51
CA PRO A 247 -17.84 -12.13 7.79
C PRO A 247 -17.74 -11.11 8.94
N GLY A 248 -18.47 -11.37 10.03
CA GLY A 248 -18.48 -10.50 11.20
C GLY A 248 -17.14 -10.41 11.92
N SER A 249 -16.32 -11.45 11.81
CA SER A 249 -15.08 -11.59 12.56
C SER A 249 -13.97 -12.31 11.79
N GLY A 250 -12.71 -12.09 12.18
CA GLY A 250 -11.51 -12.63 11.53
C GLY A 250 -10.79 -11.67 10.58
N GLU A 251 -9.52 -11.98 10.24
CA GLU A 251 -8.62 -11.11 9.45
C GLU A 251 -8.17 -11.69 8.10
N ASP A 252 -8.67 -12.89 7.77
CA ASP A 252 -8.28 -13.64 6.58
C ASP A 252 -9.50 -13.97 5.70
N GLY A 253 -9.23 -14.57 4.55
CA GLY A 253 -10.26 -14.96 3.58
C GLY A 253 -11.09 -13.77 3.13
N LEU A 254 -12.42 -13.88 3.27
CA LEU A 254 -13.37 -12.83 2.90
C LEU A 254 -13.23 -11.54 3.73
N ASN A 255 -12.52 -11.54 4.86
CA ASN A 255 -12.32 -10.30 5.60
C ASN A 255 -11.24 -9.39 5.01
N ARG A 256 -10.33 -9.91 4.19
CA ARG A 256 -9.17 -9.17 3.71
C ARG A 256 -8.93 -9.39 2.22
N HIS A 257 -9.37 -8.43 1.42
CA HIS A 257 -9.08 -8.39 -0.01
C HIS A 257 -8.00 -7.32 -0.33
N TRP A 258 -6.73 -7.71 -0.26
CA TRP A 258 -5.59 -6.78 -0.21
C TRP A 258 -4.77 -6.73 -1.50
N VAL A 259 -5.37 -6.16 -2.54
CA VAL A 259 -4.79 -6.13 -3.90
C VAL A 259 -3.93 -4.89 -4.19
N VAL A 260 -4.17 -3.80 -3.47
CA VAL A 260 -3.38 -2.55 -3.51
C VAL A 260 -2.49 -2.50 -2.27
N ALA A 261 -1.33 -1.84 -2.34
CA ALA A 261 -0.50 -1.50 -1.18
C ALA A 261 -1.18 -0.40 -0.34
N GLN A 262 -2.33 -0.75 0.22
CA GLN A 262 -3.12 0.07 1.13
C GLN A 262 -2.99 -0.47 2.54
N LEU A 263 -2.68 0.39 3.50
CA LEU A 263 -2.64 0.08 4.92
C LEU A 263 -3.62 1.00 5.65
N THR A 264 -4.23 0.50 6.72
CA THR A 264 -4.93 1.35 7.69
C THR A 264 -4.21 1.29 9.02
N ALA A 265 -3.54 2.39 9.34
CA ALA A 265 -2.95 2.64 10.63
C ALA A 265 -3.97 3.31 11.55
N HIS A 266 -4.03 2.87 12.80
CA HIS A 266 -4.92 3.47 13.77
C HIS A 266 -4.28 3.60 15.14
N SER A 267 -4.65 4.67 15.84
CA SER A 267 -4.51 4.73 17.29
C SER A 267 -5.83 4.24 17.87
N SER A 268 -5.77 3.30 18.81
CA SER A 268 -6.97 2.69 19.39
C SER A 268 -6.89 2.71 20.90
N VAL A 269 -7.97 3.15 21.53
CA VAL A 269 -8.14 3.14 22.98
C VAL A 269 -9.53 2.64 23.34
N GLY A 270 -9.62 1.74 24.31
CA GLY A 270 -10.87 1.13 24.74
C GLY A 270 -11.06 1.20 26.25
N ASN A 271 -12.31 1.18 26.70
CA ASN A 271 -12.65 0.98 28.11
C ASN A 271 -12.98 -0.50 28.37
N TYR A 272 -12.30 -1.10 29.34
CA TYR A 272 -12.34 -2.52 29.69
C TYR A 272 -12.61 -2.70 31.18
N THR A 273 -12.76 -3.95 31.65
CA THR A 273 -12.93 -4.23 33.09
C THR A 273 -11.73 -3.77 33.93
N ASN A 274 -10.54 -3.73 33.33
CA ASN A 274 -9.31 -3.20 33.93
C ASN A 274 -9.05 -1.71 33.63
N GLY A 275 -10.07 -1.00 33.14
CA GLY A 275 -10.04 0.45 32.88
C GLY A 275 -9.70 0.82 31.45
N ARG A 276 -9.26 2.07 31.27
CA ARG A 276 -8.92 2.62 29.95
C ARG A 276 -7.58 2.08 29.46
N VAL A 277 -7.58 1.34 28.36
CA VAL A 277 -6.40 0.70 27.78
C VAL A 277 -6.14 1.24 26.39
N VAL A 278 -4.90 1.67 26.15
CA VAL A 278 -4.39 2.09 24.84
C VAL A 278 -3.70 0.90 24.19
N HIS A 279 -3.95 0.67 22.90
CA HIS A 279 -3.39 -0.45 22.15
C HIS A 279 -2.28 0.03 21.21
N GLY A 280 -1.33 -0.84 20.89
CA GLY A 280 -0.21 -0.52 19.99
C GLY A 280 0.64 -1.75 19.66
N LEU A 281 1.85 -1.50 19.16
CA LEU A 281 2.91 -2.51 18.93
C LEU A 281 2.43 -3.73 18.12
N SER A 282 1.60 -3.52 17.10
CA SER A 282 1.15 -4.62 16.25
C SER A 282 0.73 -4.17 14.86
N GLY A 283 1.26 -4.86 13.85
CA GLY A 283 0.91 -4.67 12.45
C GLY A 283 0.94 -5.99 11.68
N GLY A 284 0.29 -5.97 10.52
CA GLY A 284 0.21 -7.08 9.58
C GLY A 284 -1.14 -7.11 8.87
N GLY A 285 -1.19 -7.77 7.72
CA GLY A 285 -2.46 -8.02 7.03
C GLY A 285 -3.24 -6.75 6.66
N SER A 286 -2.55 -5.68 6.23
CA SER A 286 -3.08 -4.35 5.90
C SER A 286 -3.51 -3.47 7.09
N ILE A 287 -3.21 -3.88 8.32
CA ILE A 287 -3.60 -3.21 9.56
C ILE A 287 -2.34 -2.80 10.33
N VAL A 288 -2.38 -1.63 10.96
CA VAL A 288 -1.33 -1.15 11.87
C VAL A 288 -1.99 -0.57 13.12
N THR A 289 -1.70 -1.09 14.30
CA THR A 289 -2.12 -0.53 15.59
C THR A 289 -0.94 0.11 16.28
N LEU A 290 -1.06 1.38 16.64
CA LEU A 290 0.07 2.19 17.09
C LEU A 290 -0.27 3.02 18.33
N TYR A 291 0.72 3.20 19.22
CA TYR A 291 0.69 4.27 20.22
C TYR A 291 1.03 5.63 19.62
N GLY A 292 2.07 5.67 18.78
CA GLY A 292 2.59 6.89 18.15
C GLY A 292 2.47 6.91 16.63
N CYS A 293 2.80 8.06 16.01
CA CYS A 293 2.84 8.20 14.55
C CYS A 293 4.26 8.31 13.98
N ASP A 294 5.26 8.03 14.83
CA ASP A 294 6.69 8.16 14.54
C ASP A 294 7.51 7.16 15.37
N GLY A 295 8.84 7.19 15.20
CA GLY A 295 9.74 6.28 15.89
C GLY A 295 9.76 4.86 15.31
N ASN A 296 10.40 3.94 16.05
CA ASN A 296 10.55 2.58 15.57
C ASN A 296 9.26 1.78 15.60
N GLU A 297 8.34 2.03 16.53
CA GLU A 297 7.03 1.36 16.52
C GLU A 297 6.36 1.54 15.15
N PHE A 298 6.25 2.78 14.67
CA PHE A 298 5.66 3.06 13.37
C PHE A 298 6.39 2.31 12.24
N SER A 299 7.72 2.40 12.19
CA SER A 299 8.52 1.69 11.18
C SER A 299 8.36 0.17 11.24
N HIS A 300 8.34 -0.40 12.45
CA HIS A 300 8.27 -1.83 12.72
C HIS A 300 6.92 -2.43 12.30
N GLU A 301 5.82 -1.80 12.74
CA GLU A 301 4.48 -2.32 12.47
C GLU A 301 4.09 -2.15 10.99
N LEU A 302 4.59 -1.11 10.31
CA LEU A 302 4.47 -1.02 8.86
C LEU A 302 5.39 -2.04 8.16
N GLY A 303 6.57 -2.33 8.72
CA GLY A 303 7.47 -3.37 8.22
C GLY A 303 6.84 -4.76 8.16
N HIS A 304 6.04 -5.13 9.17
CA HIS A 304 5.23 -6.37 9.13
C HIS A 304 4.27 -6.44 7.95
N ASN A 305 3.69 -5.31 7.56
CA ASN A 305 2.81 -5.23 6.39
C ASN A 305 3.56 -5.39 5.06
N PHE A 306 4.86 -5.10 5.03
CA PHE A 306 5.70 -5.39 3.88
C PHE A 306 6.13 -6.86 3.78
N GLY A 307 5.69 -7.71 4.72
CA GLY A 307 6.07 -9.11 4.78
C GLY A 307 7.41 -9.36 5.48
N ILE A 308 7.88 -8.40 6.29
CA ILE A 308 9.15 -8.50 7.00
C ILE A 308 8.88 -9.08 8.40
N GLY A 309 9.57 -10.18 8.74
CA GLY A 309 9.56 -10.76 10.08
C GLY A 309 10.56 -10.09 11.02
N HIS A 310 10.59 -10.52 12.28
CA HIS A 310 11.61 -10.05 13.24
C HIS A 310 13.01 -10.56 12.87
N TYR A 311 14.02 -9.72 13.11
CA TYR A 311 15.43 -10.00 12.82
C TYR A 311 15.68 -10.58 11.41
N PRO A 312 15.21 -9.90 10.35
CA PRO A 312 15.28 -10.40 8.98
C PRO A 312 16.73 -10.65 8.56
N GLY A 313 17.00 -11.83 8.00
CA GLY A 313 18.34 -12.23 7.56
C GLY A 313 19.38 -12.37 8.68
N GLY A 314 18.97 -12.41 9.95
CA GLY A 314 19.88 -12.45 11.10
C GLY A 314 20.86 -11.27 11.09
N PHE A 315 22.11 -11.47 11.49
CA PHE A 315 23.13 -10.42 11.47
C PHE A 315 23.32 -9.77 10.08
N GLY A 316 23.34 -10.59 9.03
CA GLY A 316 23.59 -10.12 7.66
C GLY A 316 22.48 -9.25 7.08
N GLY A 317 21.24 -9.37 7.56
CA GLY A 317 20.11 -8.55 7.13
C GLY A 317 19.68 -7.48 8.13
N SER A 318 19.88 -7.71 9.42
CA SER A 318 19.33 -6.86 10.50
C SER A 318 20.27 -5.79 11.03
N ILE A 319 21.57 -5.88 10.76
CA ILE A 319 22.56 -4.90 11.21
C ILE A 319 22.98 -4.04 10.02
N HIS A 320 23.00 -2.70 10.19
CA HIS A 320 23.61 -1.79 9.23
C HIS A 320 25.14 -1.96 9.24
N ARG A 321 25.79 -1.82 8.08
CA ARG A 321 27.17 -2.30 7.90
C ARG A 321 28.08 -1.24 7.27
N ALA A 322 29.39 -1.37 7.46
CA ALA A 322 30.43 -0.57 6.82
C ALA A 322 30.45 -0.75 5.30
N ALA A 323 30.97 0.23 4.56
CA ALA A 323 30.93 0.28 3.09
C ALA A 323 31.53 -0.94 2.37
N VAL A 324 32.42 -1.68 3.04
CA VAL A 324 33.10 -2.89 2.52
C VAL A 324 32.33 -4.19 2.82
N SER A 325 31.16 -4.08 3.44
CA SER A 325 30.30 -5.21 3.81
C SER A 325 29.03 -5.25 2.94
N PRO A 326 28.45 -6.44 2.69
CA PRO A 326 27.07 -6.57 2.23
C PRO A 326 26.10 -5.85 3.17
N ASN A 327 24.87 -5.57 2.72
CA ASN A 327 23.87 -4.85 3.53
C ASN A 327 24.28 -3.44 4.02
N SER A 328 25.31 -2.85 3.40
CA SER A 328 25.73 -1.47 3.64
C SER A 328 25.01 -0.48 2.72
N THR A 329 24.65 0.69 3.26
CA THR A 329 24.12 1.86 2.53
C THR A 329 24.03 3.07 3.47
N TRP A 330 23.79 4.28 2.94
CA TRP A 330 23.27 5.43 3.69
C TRP A 330 21.89 5.80 3.16
N GLY A 331 21.05 6.39 4.02
CA GLY A 331 19.79 7.00 3.61
C GLY A 331 20.04 8.30 2.83
N TRP A 332 19.04 8.76 2.09
CA TRP A 332 19.08 10.06 1.43
C TRP A 332 17.74 10.78 1.60
N ASP A 333 17.80 12.01 2.10
CA ASP A 333 16.66 12.90 2.15
C ASP A 333 16.67 13.76 0.90
N CYS A 334 15.78 13.49 -0.04
CA CYS A 334 15.80 14.18 -1.33
C CYS A 334 15.37 15.65 -1.25
N ASP A 335 14.56 16.02 -0.24
CA ASP A 335 14.03 17.39 -0.12
C ASP A 335 15.05 18.31 0.54
N ARG A 336 15.78 17.80 1.54
CA ARG A 336 16.86 18.51 2.20
C ARG A 336 18.21 18.35 1.49
N ASN A 337 18.28 17.41 0.54
CA ASN A 337 19.49 16.99 -0.15
C ASN A 337 20.67 16.72 0.79
N VAL A 338 20.44 15.84 1.78
CA VAL A 338 21.43 15.38 2.76
C VAL A 338 21.43 13.87 2.86
N PHE A 339 22.57 13.29 3.21
CA PHE A 339 22.65 11.86 3.53
C PHE A 339 22.33 11.60 5.00
N LEU A 340 21.72 10.45 5.27
CA LEU A 340 21.52 9.91 6.62
C LEU A 340 22.47 8.73 6.80
N PRO A 341 23.60 8.88 7.53
CA PRO A 341 24.50 7.76 7.75
C PRO A 341 23.81 6.58 8.44
N ASN A 342 24.31 5.38 8.25
CA ASN A 342 23.75 4.17 8.85
C ASN A 342 24.38 3.82 10.20
N PHE A 343 24.93 4.83 10.87
CA PHE A 343 25.54 4.77 12.20
C PHE A 343 25.14 5.99 13.02
N GLU A 344 25.27 5.88 14.33
CA GLU A 344 24.95 6.92 15.30
C GLU A 344 25.87 8.14 15.17
N LYS A 345 25.36 9.33 15.45
CA LYS A 345 26.20 10.53 15.59
C LYS A 345 27.15 10.43 16.78
N ALA A 346 26.77 9.74 17.86
CA ALA A 346 27.60 9.60 19.05
C ALA A 346 28.82 8.70 18.80
N ILE A 347 29.95 9.03 19.42
CA ILE A 347 31.17 8.22 19.42
C ILE A 347 31.19 7.41 20.72
N THR A 348 30.72 6.16 20.67
CA THR A 348 30.64 5.27 21.83
C THR A 348 31.72 4.18 21.80
N GLY A 349 32.24 3.85 20.61
CA GLY A 349 33.18 2.74 20.40
C GLY A 349 32.54 1.36 20.53
N VAL A 350 31.21 1.26 20.65
CA VAL A 350 30.51 -0.02 20.89
C VAL A 350 30.22 -0.72 19.55
N PRO A 351 30.62 -1.99 19.37
CA PRO A 351 30.22 -2.77 18.20
C PRO A 351 28.72 -3.09 18.22
N THR A 352 28.09 -3.14 17.05
CA THR A 352 26.67 -3.50 16.91
C THR A 352 26.54 -4.98 16.62
N CYS A 353 25.99 -5.76 17.55
CA CYS A 353 26.02 -7.22 17.48
C CYS A 353 24.63 -7.88 17.33
N GLN A 354 24.55 -8.97 16.58
CA GLN A 354 23.41 -9.89 16.52
C GLN A 354 23.91 -11.33 16.56
N SER A 355 23.39 -12.16 17.47
CA SER A 355 23.71 -13.59 17.59
C SER A 355 25.21 -13.91 17.48
N SER A 356 26.02 -13.23 18.32
CA SER A 356 27.49 -13.36 18.43
C SER A 356 28.34 -12.82 17.27
N GLN A 357 27.73 -12.25 16.22
CA GLN A 357 28.43 -11.52 15.17
C GLN A 357 28.30 -10.02 15.42
N CYS A 358 29.34 -9.23 15.13
CA CYS A 358 29.39 -7.80 15.43
C CYS A 358 29.94 -6.99 14.26
N GLU A 359 29.33 -5.84 13.97
CA GLU A 359 29.95 -4.81 13.15
C GLU A 359 30.74 -3.84 14.03
N GLN A 360 32.01 -3.65 13.68
CA GLN A 360 32.86 -2.69 14.39
C GLN A 360 32.45 -1.25 14.04
N PRO A 361 32.51 -0.31 14.99
CA PRO A 361 32.07 1.07 14.76
C PRO A 361 32.95 1.81 13.73
N PHE A 362 32.33 2.70 12.95
CA PHE A 362 33.05 3.57 12.00
C PHE A 362 33.60 4.79 12.75
N HIS A 363 34.92 4.93 12.89
CA HIS A 363 35.53 6.02 13.68
C HIS A 363 34.95 6.17 15.10
N GLY A 364 34.51 5.05 15.69
CA GLY A 364 33.86 5.01 17.01
C GLY A 364 32.34 5.26 17.00
N HIS A 365 31.74 5.57 15.85
CA HIS A 365 30.29 5.62 15.65
C HIS A 365 29.70 4.21 15.50
N SER A 366 28.79 3.81 16.39
CA SER A 366 28.11 2.50 16.33
C SER A 366 27.13 2.43 15.16
N PHE A 367 27.09 1.30 14.46
CA PHE A 367 26.15 1.09 13.36
C PHE A 367 24.72 0.90 13.88
N GLY A 368 23.74 1.36 13.09
CA GLY A 368 22.32 1.17 13.40
C GLY A 368 21.84 -0.27 13.25
N ARG A 369 20.58 -0.49 13.61
CA ARG A 369 19.86 -1.75 13.42
C ARG A 369 18.64 -1.54 12.53
N ASP A 370 18.18 -2.60 11.90
CA ASP A 370 16.94 -2.61 11.13
C ASP A 370 15.72 -2.31 12.00
N THR A 371 14.68 -1.76 11.37
CA THR A 371 13.36 -1.51 11.96
C THR A 371 12.77 -2.72 12.69
N MET A 372 13.05 -3.93 12.20
CA MET A 372 12.55 -5.20 12.71
C MET A 372 13.50 -5.90 13.70
N ALA A 373 14.54 -5.21 14.15
CA ALA A 373 15.62 -5.78 14.94
C ALA A 373 16.12 -4.82 16.04
N ASP A 374 15.19 -4.21 16.77
CA ASP A 374 15.46 -3.23 17.84
C ASP A 374 16.17 -1.94 17.37
N GLY A 375 15.93 -1.56 16.11
CA GLY A 375 16.41 -0.29 15.57
C GLY A 375 15.68 0.92 16.16
N TYR A 376 16.24 2.09 15.91
CA TYR A 376 15.67 3.37 16.31
C TYR A 376 16.12 4.49 15.35
N PRO A 377 15.43 5.64 15.31
CA PRO A 377 15.82 6.77 14.47
C PRO A 377 17.18 7.33 14.91
N LEU A 378 18.16 7.29 14.00
CA LEU A 378 19.54 7.74 14.30
C LEU A 378 19.69 9.27 14.29
N TYR A 379 18.79 9.97 13.59
CA TYR A 379 18.84 11.42 13.31
C TYR A 379 17.46 12.06 13.50
N PRO A 380 16.87 12.04 14.70
CA PRO A 380 15.48 12.44 14.91
C PRO A 380 15.17 13.91 14.59
N ASP A 381 16.17 14.80 14.55
CA ASP A 381 15.95 16.19 14.11
C ASP A 381 15.76 16.28 12.57
N THR A 382 16.15 15.22 11.87
CA THR A 382 16.04 15.10 10.41
C THR A 382 14.94 14.14 9.99
N ASN A 383 14.94 12.94 10.56
CA ASN A 383 14.06 11.85 10.23
C ASN A 383 13.77 11.05 11.50
N ARG A 384 12.51 11.10 11.93
CA ARG A 384 12.01 10.43 13.15
C ARG A 384 11.65 8.96 12.95
N TYR A 385 12.05 8.36 11.83
CA TYR A 385 11.81 6.95 11.53
C TYR A 385 13.10 6.15 11.49
N THR A 386 13.00 4.88 11.86
CA THR A 386 14.13 3.96 11.77
C THR A 386 14.39 3.59 10.32
N MET A 387 15.66 3.59 9.93
CA MET A 387 16.08 3.29 8.57
C MET A 387 16.07 1.77 8.31
N LEU A 388 15.38 1.34 7.25
CA LEU A 388 15.46 -0.04 6.76
C LEU A 388 16.88 -0.36 6.28
N THR A 389 17.38 -1.56 6.59
CA THR A 389 18.58 -2.08 5.95
C THR A 389 18.31 -2.37 4.46
N PRO A 390 19.33 -2.47 3.60
CA PRO A 390 19.15 -2.91 2.21
C PRO A 390 18.37 -4.23 2.09
N TYR A 391 18.60 -5.18 3.00
CA TYR A 391 17.88 -6.45 3.04
C TYR A 391 16.37 -6.25 3.18
N SER A 392 15.94 -5.49 4.20
CA SER A 392 14.54 -5.20 4.45
C SER A 392 13.92 -4.30 3.37
N MET A 393 14.70 -3.34 2.85
CA MET A 393 14.28 -2.47 1.75
C MET A 393 13.98 -3.27 0.48
N LYS A 394 14.75 -4.33 0.19
CA LYS A 394 14.47 -5.24 -0.94
C LYS A 394 13.14 -5.98 -0.77
N ILE A 395 12.85 -6.47 0.44
CA ILE A 395 11.57 -7.13 0.74
C ILE A 395 10.42 -6.13 0.58
N ALA A 396 10.55 -4.93 1.16
CA ALA A 396 9.55 -3.88 1.03
C ALA A 396 9.29 -3.46 -0.42
N GLN A 397 10.35 -3.35 -1.22
CA GLN A 397 10.23 -3.08 -2.65
C GLN A 397 9.47 -4.19 -3.36
N GLY A 398 9.80 -5.46 -3.12
CA GLY A 398 9.08 -6.60 -3.70
C GLY A 398 7.59 -6.62 -3.32
N PHE A 399 7.27 -6.29 -2.07
CA PHE A 399 5.87 -6.15 -1.64
C PHE A 399 5.15 -5.05 -2.42
N ILE A 400 5.73 -3.85 -2.51
CA ILE A 400 5.10 -2.71 -3.20
C ILE A 400 4.93 -3.01 -4.70
N GLU A 401 5.95 -3.57 -5.35
CA GLU A 401 5.90 -3.96 -6.77
C GLU A 401 4.85 -5.07 -7.04
N SER A 402 4.58 -5.93 -6.05
CA SER A 402 3.57 -7.00 -6.20
C SER A 402 2.12 -6.51 -6.19
N LYS A 403 1.87 -5.27 -5.77
CA LYS A 403 0.54 -4.70 -5.58
C LYS A 403 0.09 -3.88 -6.78
N ALA A 404 -1.21 -3.86 -7.01
CA ALA A 404 -1.82 -2.93 -7.95
C ALA A 404 -1.81 -1.50 -7.37
N VAL A 405 -2.02 -0.51 -8.23
CA VAL A 405 -2.24 0.90 -7.87
C VAL A 405 -3.56 1.38 -8.47
N PHE A 406 -4.29 2.23 -7.74
CA PHE A 406 -5.47 2.90 -8.30
C PHE A 406 -5.04 3.86 -9.42
N SER A 407 -5.74 3.85 -10.56
CA SER A 407 -5.41 4.69 -11.71
C SER A 407 -6.65 5.21 -12.42
N LYS A 408 -6.80 6.54 -12.46
CA LYS A 408 -7.85 7.22 -13.24
C LYS A 408 -7.69 7.06 -14.75
N ALA A 409 -6.47 6.79 -15.22
CA ALA A 409 -6.16 6.61 -16.64
C ALA A 409 -6.45 5.20 -17.14
N SER A 410 -6.71 4.25 -16.24
CA SER A 410 -7.00 2.86 -16.60
C SER A 410 -8.49 2.61 -16.77
N SER A 411 -8.85 1.86 -17.79
CA SER A 411 -10.21 1.40 -18.06
C SER A 411 -10.77 0.54 -16.92
N THR A 412 -9.93 -0.26 -16.26
CA THR A 412 -10.29 -1.10 -15.10
C THR A 412 -10.23 -0.33 -13.79
N GLY A 413 -9.63 0.87 -13.79
CA GLY A 413 -9.34 1.68 -12.61
C GLY A 413 -8.10 1.25 -11.83
N TYR A 414 -7.34 0.25 -12.30
CA TYR A 414 -6.10 -0.19 -11.68
C TYR A 414 -4.99 -0.45 -12.69
N MET A 415 -3.77 -0.22 -12.27
CA MET A 415 -2.57 -0.67 -12.98
C MET A 415 -1.77 -1.61 -12.08
N LYS A 416 -1.09 -2.60 -12.65
CA LYS A 416 -0.18 -3.48 -11.93
C LYS A 416 1.12 -3.67 -12.71
N TRP A 417 2.21 -3.82 -11.98
CA TRP A 417 3.52 -4.07 -12.57
C TRP A 417 3.61 -5.46 -13.21
N ASP A 418 4.16 -5.50 -14.42
CA ASP A 418 4.52 -6.73 -15.14
C ASP A 418 6.05 -6.78 -15.28
N GLU A 419 6.67 -7.78 -14.65
CA GLU A 419 8.14 -7.91 -14.60
C GLU A 419 8.74 -8.26 -15.96
N ASP A 420 8.04 -9.05 -16.77
CA ASP A 420 8.52 -9.51 -18.08
C ASP A 420 8.49 -8.37 -19.09
N ARG A 421 7.42 -7.56 -19.08
CA ARG A 421 7.26 -6.39 -19.94
C ARG A 421 7.85 -5.11 -19.37
N LYS A 422 8.35 -5.15 -18.13
CA LYS A 422 8.94 -4.01 -17.41
C LYS A 422 8.08 -2.75 -17.48
N SER A 423 6.77 -2.90 -17.25
CA SER A 423 5.82 -1.79 -17.36
C SER A 423 4.60 -1.97 -16.45
N MET A 424 3.93 -0.86 -16.13
CA MET A 424 2.62 -0.89 -15.48
C MET A 424 1.56 -1.15 -16.57
N LEU A 425 0.72 -2.17 -16.37
CA LEU A 425 -0.35 -2.56 -17.30
C LEU A 425 -1.71 -2.49 -16.60
N GLU A 426 -2.79 -2.36 -17.38
CA GLU A 426 -4.13 -2.46 -16.83
C GLU A 426 -4.33 -3.80 -16.12
N TRP A 427 -4.95 -3.74 -14.95
CA TRP A 427 -5.20 -4.91 -14.13
C TRP A 427 -6.60 -4.83 -13.52
N GLY A 428 -7.25 -5.95 -13.33
CA GLY A 428 -8.53 -6.00 -12.63
C GLY A 428 -8.97 -7.44 -12.44
N GLU A 429 -9.78 -7.67 -11.43
CA GLU A 429 -10.37 -9.00 -11.16
C GLU A 429 -11.79 -9.11 -11.71
N LEU A 430 -12.48 -7.98 -11.88
CA LEU A 430 -13.84 -7.88 -12.36
C LEU A 430 -13.90 -7.22 -13.73
N TYR A 431 -14.61 -7.84 -14.68
CA TYR A 431 -14.95 -7.24 -15.96
C TYR A 431 -16.45 -7.28 -16.22
N ARG A 432 -17.03 -6.14 -16.60
CA ARG A 432 -18.43 -6.05 -17.04
C ARG A 432 -18.46 -6.08 -18.56
N ALA A 433 -18.78 -7.25 -19.12
CA ALA A 433 -18.82 -7.49 -20.54
C ALA A 433 -20.14 -7.00 -21.14
N ALA A 434 -20.06 -6.36 -22.31
CA ALA A 434 -21.21 -6.13 -23.14
C ALA A 434 -21.78 -7.48 -23.62
N PRO A 435 -23.10 -7.60 -23.84
CA PRO A 435 -23.72 -8.86 -24.28
C PRO A 435 -23.09 -9.45 -25.56
N GLN A 436 -22.55 -8.61 -26.45
CA GLN A 436 -21.89 -9.07 -27.68
C GLN A 436 -20.53 -9.73 -27.42
N GLU A 437 -19.84 -9.36 -26.34
CA GLU A 437 -18.58 -10.00 -25.91
C GLU A 437 -18.83 -11.37 -25.27
N ALA A 438 -20.09 -11.67 -24.90
CA ALA A 438 -20.48 -12.92 -24.25
C ALA A 438 -20.89 -14.05 -25.23
N GLY A 439 -20.65 -13.85 -26.53
CA GLY A 439 -20.85 -14.85 -27.58
C GLY A 439 -19.92 -16.07 -27.46
N GLU A 440 -19.94 -16.94 -28.47
CA GLU A 440 -19.18 -18.20 -28.46
C GLU A 440 -17.67 -17.93 -28.29
N GLY A 441 -17.09 -18.49 -27.22
CA GLY A 441 -15.67 -18.31 -26.86
C GLY A 441 -15.32 -17.00 -26.16
N GLY A 442 -16.19 -15.98 -26.18
CA GLY A 442 -15.88 -14.65 -25.65
C GLY A 442 -15.63 -14.62 -24.14
N ILE A 443 -16.52 -15.24 -23.34
CA ILE A 443 -16.32 -15.37 -21.88
C ILE A 443 -15.06 -16.18 -21.58
N ALA A 444 -14.71 -17.17 -22.42
CA ALA A 444 -13.50 -17.97 -22.23
C ALA A 444 -12.22 -17.13 -22.29
N GLU A 445 -12.16 -16.17 -23.22
CA GLU A 445 -11.02 -15.26 -23.35
C GLU A 445 -10.93 -14.30 -22.15
N LEU A 446 -12.06 -13.72 -21.75
CA LEU A 446 -12.11 -12.79 -20.61
C LEU A 446 -11.67 -13.47 -19.31
N LEU A 447 -12.08 -14.72 -19.06
CA LEU A 447 -11.71 -15.46 -17.84
C LEU A 447 -10.23 -15.87 -17.77
N LYS A 448 -9.44 -15.71 -18.84
CA LYS A 448 -7.97 -15.84 -18.77
C LYS A 448 -7.36 -14.70 -17.96
N THR A 449 -7.98 -13.53 -18.01
CA THR A 449 -7.48 -12.30 -17.38
C THR A 449 -8.23 -12.00 -16.08
N PHE A 450 -9.56 -12.09 -16.11
CA PHE A 450 -10.42 -11.66 -15.00
C PHE A 450 -10.80 -12.83 -14.10
N GLN A 451 -10.99 -12.56 -12.81
CA GLN A 451 -11.53 -13.53 -11.85
C GLN A 451 -13.04 -13.70 -12.01
N ARG A 452 -13.73 -12.61 -12.36
CA ARG A 452 -15.17 -12.55 -12.52
C ARG A 452 -15.55 -11.76 -13.76
N VAL A 453 -16.48 -12.31 -14.53
CA VAL A 453 -17.11 -11.63 -15.67
C VAL A 453 -18.59 -11.45 -15.37
N GLU A 454 -19.10 -10.25 -15.57
CA GLU A 454 -20.53 -9.93 -15.39
C GLU A 454 -21.10 -9.49 -16.73
N VAL A 455 -22.27 -10.03 -17.10
CA VAL A 455 -22.96 -9.71 -18.35
C VAL A 455 -24.33 -9.15 -18.02
N ASP A 456 -24.52 -7.86 -18.27
CA ASP A 456 -25.78 -7.16 -18.04
C ASP A 456 -26.52 -7.02 -19.38
N ILE A 457 -27.73 -7.58 -19.48
CA ILE A 457 -28.54 -7.66 -20.71
C ILE A 457 -29.80 -6.80 -20.53
N PHE A 458 -30.04 -5.85 -21.42
CA PHE A 458 -31.19 -4.95 -21.38
C PHE A 458 -31.61 -4.51 -22.78
N ASP A 459 -32.77 -3.84 -22.91
CA ASP A 459 -33.25 -3.38 -24.21
C ASP A 459 -32.24 -2.40 -24.86
N GLY A 460 -31.82 -2.71 -26.09
CA GLY A 460 -30.77 -1.99 -26.81
C GLY A 460 -29.34 -2.47 -26.54
N GLN A 461 -29.12 -3.29 -25.51
CA GLN A 461 -27.88 -4.02 -25.25
C GLN A 461 -28.24 -5.48 -24.98
N TRP A 462 -28.48 -6.22 -26.06
CA TRP A 462 -28.98 -7.59 -26.01
C TRP A 462 -28.21 -8.50 -26.95
N THR A 463 -28.14 -9.78 -26.59
CA THR A 463 -27.66 -10.87 -27.46
C THR A 463 -28.63 -12.05 -27.38
N ALA A 464 -28.82 -12.76 -28.49
CA ALA A 464 -29.66 -13.94 -28.54
C ALA A 464 -29.07 -15.12 -27.77
N LYS A 465 -27.73 -15.18 -27.64
CA LYS A 465 -27.02 -16.33 -27.07
C LYS A 465 -25.81 -15.90 -26.25
N ILE A 466 -25.61 -16.59 -25.13
CA ILE A 466 -24.44 -16.48 -24.27
C ILE A 466 -23.83 -17.86 -24.08
N TYR A 467 -22.50 -17.95 -24.03
CA TYR A 467 -21.79 -19.22 -23.91
C TYR A 467 -20.83 -19.21 -22.73
N LEU A 468 -21.13 -20.02 -21.70
CA LEU A 468 -20.13 -20.34 -20.69
C LEU A 468 -19.14 -21.36 -21.27
N PRO A 469 -17.82 -21.17 -21.08
CA PRO A 469 -16.83 -22.13 -21.55
C PRO A 469 -16.96 -23.46 -20.79
N ALA A 470 -16.32 -24.52 -21.29
CA ALA A 470 -16.19 -25.74 -20.50
C ALA A 470 -15.47 -25.46 -19.16
N ALA A 471 -15.99 -26.03 -18.07
CA ALA A 471 -15.31 -25.97 -16.78
C ALA A 471 -14.05 -26.86 -16.85
N THR A 472 -12.89 -26.28 -16.53
CA THR A 472 -11.58 -26.94 -16.59
C THR A 472 -10.72 -26.48 -15.40
N ALA A 473 -9.65 -27.21 -15.10
CA ALA A 473 -8.72 -26.81 -14.04
C ALA A 473 -8.22 -25.35 -14.19
N ALA A 474 -8.10 -24.86 -15.43
CA ALA A 474 -7.64 -23.49 -15.72
C ALA A 474 -8.62 -22.39 -15.29
N ASN A 475 -9.93 -22.69 -15.22
CA ASN A 475 -10.95 -21.73 -14.79
C ASN A 475 -11.57 -22.07 -13.43
N ARG A 476 -10.96 -22.97 -12.65
CA ARG A 476 -11.42 -23.27 -11.29
C ARG A 476 -11.46 -21.99 -10.44
N GLY A 477 -12.57 -21.77 -9.76
CA GLY A 477 -12.82 -20.61 -8.91
C GLY A 477 -13.19 -19.34 -9.66
N LYS A 478 -13.22 -19.35 -11.00
CA LYS A 478 -13.69 -18.22 -11.81
C LYS A 478 -15.21 -18.09 -11.73
N GLY A 479 -15.69 -16.85 -11.72
CA GLY A 479 -17.10 -16.51 -11.60
C GLY A 479 -17.69 -15.89 -12.87
N VAL A 480 -18.95 -16.22 -13.18
CA VAL A 480 -19.74 -15.51 -14.20
C VAL A 480 -21.09 -15.12 -13.62
N ARG A 481 -21.44 -13.83 -13.71
CA ARG A 481 -22.78 -13.33 -13.40
C ARG A 481 -23.50 -12.93 -14.68
N ILE A 482 -24.79 -13.25 -14.77
CA ILE A 482 -25.66 -12.79 -15.85
C ILE A 482 -26.89 -12.14 -15.22
N ILE A 483 -27.18 -10.90 -15.63
CA ILE A 483 -28.40 -10.17 -15.25
C ILE A 483 -29.20 -9.92 -16.53
N HIS A 484 -30.40 -10.46 -16.62
CA HIS A 484 -31.27 -10.35 -17.78
C HIS A 484 -32.48 -9.47 -17.49
N GLN A 485 -32.61 -8.36 -18.22
CA GLN A 485 -33.72 -7.40 -18.09
C GLN A 485 -34.37 -7.07 -19.45
N ALA A 486 -33.86 -7.62 -20.56
CA ALA A 486 -34.39 -7.34 -21.89
C ALA A 486 -35.74 -8.03 -22.13
N VAL A 487 -36.56 -7.46 -23.00
CA VAL A 487 -37.84 -8.04 -23.42
C VAL A 487 -37.63 -9.34 -24.20
N TYR A 488 -36.59 -9.40 -25.03
CA TYR A 488 -36.26 -10.60 -25.80
C TYR A 488 -35.46 -11.59 -24.95
N GLU A 489 -35.88 -12.85 -24.98
CA GLU A 489 -35.18 -13.92 -24.25
C GLU A 489 -33.78 -14.18 -24.81
N THR A 490 -32.87 -14.69 -23.99
CA THR A 490 -31.51 -15.08 -24.37
C THR A 490 -31.26 -16.53 -24.03
N THR A 491 -30.69 -17.32 -24.95
CA THR A 491 -30.33 -18.71 -24.65
C THR A 491 -28.92 -18.79 -24.06
N LEU A 492 -28.80 -19.27 -22.82
CA LEU A 492 -27.53 -19.57 -22.16
C LEU A 492 -27.09 -21.00 -22.48
N HIS A 493 -25.94 -21.13 -23.12
CA HIS A 493 -25.27 -22.41 -23.37
C HIS A 493 -24.21 -22.66 -22.28
N TYR A 494 -24.32 -23.77 -21.55
CA TYR A 494 -23.35 -24.17 -20.55
C TYR A 494 -23.37 -25.68 -20.33
N SER A 495 -22.24 -26.32 -20.04
CA SER A 495 -22.15 -27.75 -19.69
C SER A 495 -22.88 -28.71 -20.65
N GLY A 496 -22.93 -28.40 -21.95
CA GLY A 496 -23.64 -29.19 -22.97
C GLY A 496 -25.18 -29.11 -22.91
N THR A 497 -25.72 -28.23 -22.08
CA THR A 497 -27.16 -27.94 -21.94
C THR A 497 -27.47 -26.48 -22.34
N GLN A 498 -28.75 -26.16 -22.43
CA GLN A 498 -29.28 -24.84 -22.75
C GLN A 498 -30.30 -24.42 -21.69
N LEU A 499 -30.26 -23.15 -21.28
CA LEU A 499 -31.24 -22.53 -20.40
C LEU A 499 -31.77 -21.27 -21.07
N GLN A 500 -33.10 -21.12 -21.14
CA GLN A 500 -33.72 -19.91 -21.66
C GLN A 500 -33.78 -18.87 -20.55
N LEU A 501 -33.11 -17.73 -20.75
CA LEU A 501 -33.12 -16.58 -19.85
C LEU A 501 -34.20 -15.60 -20.30
N LYS A 502 -34.95 -15.09 -19.32
CA LYS A 502 -36.02 -14.08 -19.52
C LYS A 502 -35.78 -12.88 -18.61
N SER A 503 -36.51 -11.79 -18.90
CA SER A 503 -36.47 -10.58 -18.09
C SER A 503 -36.73 -10.90 -16.60
N GLY A 504 -35.85 -10.43 -15.74
CA GLY A 504 -35.84 -10.69 -14.30
C GLY A 504 -34.84 -11.75 -13.83
N ASP A 505 -34.29 -12.58 -14.73
CA ASP A 505 -33.34 -13.62 -14.34
C ASP A 505 -31.99 -13.03 -13.92
N VAL A 506 -31.46 -13.52 -12.79
CA VAL A 506 -30.10 -13.21 -12.31
C VAL A 506 -29.44 -14.50 -11.86
N LEU A 507 -28.33 -14.85 -12.49
CA LEU A 507 -27.63 -16.11 -12.27
C LEU A 507 -26.15 -15.86 -11.95
N ASN A 508 -25.65 -16.50 -10.90
CA ASN A 508 -24.23 -16.52 -10.55
C ASN A 508 -23.70 -17.94 -10.69
N TYR A 509 -22.64 -18.11 -11.48
CA TYR A 509 -21.98 -19.40 -11.68
C TYR A 509 -20.53 -19.34 -11.23
N VAL A 510 -20.06 -20.38 -10.54
CA VAL A 510 -18.66 -20.56 -10.19
C VAL A 510 -18.16 -21.90 -10.73
N SER A 511 -17.02 -21.89 -11.40
CA SER A 511 -16.43 -23.13 -11.92
C SER A 511 -15.71 -23.90 -10.80
N SER A 512 -16.06 -25.18 -10.63
CA SER A 512 -15.31 -26.12 -9.79
C SER A 512 -14.02 -26.63 -10.47
N GLY A 513 -13.85 -26.30 -11.75
CA GLY A 513 -12.85 -26.86 -12.65
C GLY A 513 -13.26 -28.16 -13.34
N SER A 514 -14.47 -28.65 -13.08
CA SER A 514 -15.11 -29.76 -13.80
C SER A 514 -16.59 -29.51 -14.11
N SER A 515 -17.24 -28.60 -13.38
CA SER A 515 -18.62 -28.16 -13.56
C SER A 515 -18.77 -26.67 -13.27
N TRP A 516 -19.78 -26.04 -13.89
CA TRP A 516 -20.28 -24.73 -13.45
C TRP A 516 -21.39 -24.92 -12.43
N ASN A 517 -21.16 -24.44 -11.21
CA ASN A 517 -22.11 -24.55 -10.11
C ASN A 517 -22.86 -23.23 -9.96
N LEU A 518 -24.19 -23.30 -9.97
CA LEU A 518 -25.02 -22.15 -9.63
C LEU A 518 -24.85 -21.85 -8.14
N CYS A 519 -24.63 -20.59 -7.78
CA CYS A 519 -24.54 -20.14 -6.41
C CYS A 519 -25.46 -18.95 -6.17
N GLN A 520 -25.86 -18.75 -4.91
CA GLN A 520 -26.66 -17.59 -4.54
C GLN A 520 -25.83 -16.31 -4.63
N ASP A 521 -24.66 -16.34 -4.00
CA ASP A 521 -23.63 -15.30 -4.03
C ASP A 521 -22.26 -15.93 -4.36
N PHE A 522 -21.29 -15.11 -4.75
CA PHE A 522 -19.92 -15.60 -5.01
C PHE A 522 -19.21 -15.98 -3.70
N PRO A 523 -18.47 -17.10 -3.64
CA PRO A 523 -17.70 -17.52 -2.47
C PRO A 523 -16.40 -16.73 -2.28
N GLU A 524 -16.05 -15.83 -3.20
CA GLU A 524 -14.87 -14.98 -3.15
C GLU A 524 -15.20 -13.48 -3.32
N HIS A 525 -14.29 -12.64 -2.84
CA HIS A 525 -14.26 -11.22 -3.18
C HIS A 525 -13.41 -10.95 -4.42
N VAL A 526 -13.82 -9.96 -5.20
CA VAL A 526 -13.04 -9.41 -6.30
C VAL A 526 -12.99 -7.90 -6.15
N ALA A 527 -11.87 -7.30 -6.54
CA ALA A 527 -11.74 -5.86 -6.63
C ALA A 527 -12.74 -5.31 -7.66
N GLY A 528 -13.65 -4.46 -7.20
CA GLY A 528 -14.62 -3.77 -8.04
C GLY A 528 -13.94 -2.69 -8.88
N ARG A 529 -14.58 -2.28 -9.99
CA ARG A 529 -14.14 -1.14 -10.80
C ARG A 529 -14.47 0.17 -10.07
N PRO A 530 -13.47 0.99 -9.72
CA PRO A 530 -13.70 2.32 -9.15
C PRO A 530 -14.53 3.21 -10.07
N GLN A 531 -15.50 3.92 -9.50
CA GLN A 531 -16.24 4.99 -10.17
C GLN A 531 -15.52 6.33 -10.01
N GLN A 532 -15.04 6.63 -8.80
CA GLN A 532 -14.21 7.81 -8.53
C GLN A 532 -13.03 7.40 -7.64
N ILE A 533 -11.88 8.01 -7.89
CA ILE A 533 -10.63 7.74 -7.17
C ILE A 533 -10.12 9.05 -6.59
N GLY A 534 -9.80 9.06 -5.30
CA GLY A 534 -9.22 10.20 -4.62
C GLY A 534 -10.17 11.37 -4.43
N VAL A 535 -11.43 11.09 -4.11
CA VAL A 535 -12.45 12.09 -3.77
C VAL A 535 -12.78 12.02 -2.27
N PRO A 536 -13.20 13.12 -1.62
CA PRO A 536 -13.70 13.04 -0.25
C PRO A 536 -14.85 12.03 -0.14
N ALA A 537 -14.75 11.10 0.80
CA ALA A 537 -15.71 10.02 0.96
C ALA A 537 -16.17 9.87 2.41
N THR A 538 -17.38 9.33 2.55
CA THR A 538 -17.97 8.85 3.79
C THR A 538 -17.97 7.33 3.73
N THR A 539 -17.15 6.70 4.57
CA THR A 539 -17.12 5.24 4.74
C THR A 539 -18.18 4.84 5.76
N LEU A 540 -19.11 3.99 5.33
CA LEU A 540 -20.22 3.49 6.14
C LEU A 540 -19.93 2.04 6.52
N LEU A 541 -20.07 1.71 7.80
CA LEU A 541 -19.72 0.41 8.35
C LEU A 541 -20.67 -0.03 9.46
N GLY A 542 -20.74 -1.34 9.68
CA GLY A 542 -21.57 -1.93 10.73
C GLY A 542 -21.82 -3.42 10.51
N PHE A 543 -22.79 -3.96 11.24
CA PHE A 543 -23.17 -5.37 11.18
C PHE A 543 -24.62 -5.52 10.74
N TYR A 544 -24.92 -6.60 10.01
CA TYR A 544 -26.27 -6.94 9.56
C TYR A 544 -26.50 -8.45 9.60
N ASP A 545 -27.75 -8.86 9.81
CA ASP A 545 -28.14 -10.26 9.84
C ASP A 545 -28.96 -10.63 8.59
N PRO A 546 -28.39 -11.39 7.65
CA PRO A 546 -29.12 -11.88 6.48
C PRO A 546 -30.33 -12.76 6.82
N ASP A 547 -30.30 -13.42 7.97
CA ASP A 547 -31.35 -14.34 8.43
C ASP A 547 -32.38 -13.67 9.33
N LEU A 548 -32.24 -12.36 9.61
CA LEU A 548 -33.17 -11.54 10.40
C LEU A 548 -33.46 -12.08 11.82
N GLN A 549 -32.55 -12.86 12.40
CA GLN A 549 -32.70 -13.35 13.77
C GLN A 549 -32.26 -12.30 14.81
N ARG A 550 -31.37 -11.39 14.41
CA ARG A 550 -30.88 -10.28 15.23
C ARG A 550 -30.98 -8.96 14.47
N ALA A 551 -31.22 -7.88 15.21
CA ALA A 551 -31.09 -6.53 14.66
C ALA A 551 -29.62 -6.26 14.33
N GLY A 552 -29.37 -5.59 13.20
CA GLY A 552 -28.04 -5.09 12.89
C GLY A 552 -27.82 -3.67 13.43
N ILE A 553 -26.59 -3.19 13.27
CA ILE A 553 -26.17 -1.87 13.75
C ILE A 553 -25.37 -1.14 12.67
N ALA A 554 -25.62 0.16 12.52
CA ALA A 554 -24.73 1.07 11.81
C ALA A 554 -23.85 1.81 12.82
N TYR A 555 -22.55 1.78 12.60
CA TYR A 555 -21.60 2.55 13.41
C TYR A 555 -21.50 3.99 12.91
N PRO A 556 -20.91 4.90 13.71
CA PRO A 556 -20.63 6.26 13.26
C PRO A 556 -19.91 6.24 11.91
N ALA A 557 -20.39 7.08 10.98
CA ALA A 557 -19.78 7.21 9.68
C ALA A 557 -18.33 7.75 9.82
N LEU A 558 -17.43 7.23 8.99
CA LEU A 558 -16.05 7.71 8.94
C LEU A 558 -15.89 8.63 7.73
N HIS A 559 -15.15 9.72 7.88
CA HIS A 559 -14.98 10.71 6.82
C HIS A 559 -13.50 10.85 6.45
N CYS A 560 -13.18 10.84 5.17
CA CYS A 560 -11.82 10.99 4.65
C CYS A 560 -11.75 11.98 3.48
N ALA A 561 -10.54 12.47 3.21
CA ALA A 561 -10.28 13.39 2.10
C ALA A 561 -9.92 12.65 0.80
N TYR A 562 -9.47 11.40 0.89
CA TYR A 562 -9.11 10.56 -0.25
C TYR A 562 -9.80 9.19 -0.15
N GLY A 563 -10.91 9.04 -0.85
CA GLY A 563 -11.68 7.80 -0.94
C GLY A 563 -11.75 7.26 -2.37
N VAL A 564 -12.05 5.98 -2.47
CA VAL A 564 -12.37 5.31 -3.73
C VAL A 564 -13.81 4.84 -3.63
N THR A 565 -14.66 5.32 -4.54
CA THR A 565 -16.09 4.99 -4.60
C THR A 565 -16.34 4.04 -5.77
N HIS A 566 -17.35 3.20 -5.65
CA HIS A 566 -17.65 2.14 -6.61
C HIS A 566 -19.04 2.30 -7.20
N VAL A 567 -19.25 1.70 -8.36
CA VAL A 567 -20.53 1.70 -9.05
C VAL A 567 -21.60 1.11 -8.13
N THR A 568 -22.72 1.83 -8.00
CA THR A 568 -23.86 1.38 -7.21
C THR A 568 -24.68 0.34 -7.94
N ALA A 569 -25.33 -0.54 -7.20
CA ALA A 569 -26.22 -1.55 -7.73
C ALA A 569 -27.41 -0.92 -8.48
N SER A 570 -27.70 -1.46 -9.65
CA SER A 570 -28.89 -1.15 -10.45
C SER A 570 -30.18 -1.59 -9.75
N ALA A 571 -31.33 -1.08 -10.21
CA ALA A 571 -32.63 -1.52 -9.70
C ALA A 571 -32.88 -3.02 -9.91
N ALA A 572 -32.37 -3.59 -11.01
CA ALA A 572 -32.45 -5.02 -11.31
C ALA A 572 -31.67 -5.86 -10.30
N GLU A 573 -30.43 -5.47 -9.98
CA GLU A 573 -29.62 -6.13 -8.95
C GLU A 573 -30.32 -6.08 -7.58
N VAL A 574 -30.86 -4.92 -7.21
CA VAL A 574 -31.57 -4.74 -5.92
C VAL A 574 -32.84 -5.59 -5.85
N ALA A 575 -33.58 -5.73 -6.95
CA ALA A 575 -34.85 -6.48 -6.97
C ALA A 575 -34.67 -7.97 -6.66
N VAL A 576 -33.51 -8.54 -7.00
CA VAL A 576 -33.20 -9.97 -6.75
C VAL A 576 -32.30 -10.20 -5.54
N ALA A 577 -31.62 -9.15 -5.05
CA ALA A 577 -30.70 -9.26 -3.94
C ALA A 577 -31.43 -9.63 -2.65
N ARG A 578 -30.94 -10.67 -1.98
CA ARG A 578 -31.46 -11.05 -0.66
C ARG A 578 -31.13 -10.00 0.40
N CYS A 579 -29.96 -9.38 0.33
CA CYS A 579 -29.56 -8.27 1.18
C CYS A 579 -28.89 -7.15 0.38
N TYR A 580 -29.17 -5.90 0.72
CA TYR A 580 -28.50 -4.75 0.13
C TYR A 580 -28.46 -3.55 1.09
N GLY A 581 -27.40 -2.77 0.99
CA GLY A 581 -27.29 -1.45 1.60
C GLY A 581 -28.06 -0.42 0.78
N TRP A 582 -28.76 0.48 1.46
CA TRP A 582 -29.51 1.60 0.90
C TRP A 582 -29.05 2.87 1.60
N VAL A 583 -28.44 3.79 0.86
CA VAL A 583 -28.01 5.10 1.37
C VAL A 583 -28.84 6.18 0.72
N SER A 584 -29.33 7.14 1.51
CA SER A 584 -30.14 8.26 1.01
C SER A 584 -29.68 9.61 1.53
N ASN A 585 -29.96 10.66 0.77
CA ASN A 585 -29.71 12.04 1.15
C ASN A 585 -31.01 12.86 1.32
N ALA A 586 -30.88 14.12 1.70
CA ALA A 586 -31.99 15.04 1.87
C ALA A 586 -32.76 15.35 0.57
N ARG A 587 -32.17 15.04 -0.60
CA ARG A 587 -32.77 15.21 -1.94
C ARG A 587 -33.58 13.99 -2.39
N ASN A 588 -33.75 12.97 -1.54
CA ASN A 588 -34.36 11.68 -1.88
C ASN A 588 -33.61 10.88 -2.96
N GLU A 589 -32.36 11.23 -3.26
CA GLU A 589 -31.49 10.41 -4.11
C GLU A 589 -31.03 9.17 -3.33
N ARG A 590 -30.68 8.11 -4.05
CA ARG A 590 -30.39 6.79 -3.46
C ARG A 590 -29.17 6.16 -4.12
N LEU A 591 -28.34 5.53 -3.29
CA LEU A 591 -27.26 4.65 -3.70
C LEU A 591 -27.50 3.28 -3.07
N ASN A 592 -27.33 2.21 -3.85
CA ASN A 592 -27.51 0.83 -3.37
C ASN A 592 -26.22 0.03 -3.51
N PHE A 593 -26.00 -0.90 -2.58
CA PHE A 593 -24.82 -1.77 -2.56
C PHE A 593 -25.26 -3.21 -2.27
N ILE A 594 -24.93 -4.16 -3.15
CA ILE A 594 -25.29 -5.57 -2.93
C ILE A 594 -24.42 -6.14 -1.81
N LEU A 595 -25.07 -6.86 -0.89
CA LEU A 595 -24.41 -7.51 0.24
C LEU A 595 -24.67 -9.02 0.17
N HIS A 596 -23.84 -9.81 0.85
CA HIS A 596 -24.07 -11.25 0.98
C HIS A 596 -25.44 -11.54 1.59
N GLY A 597 -26.18 -12.45 0.95
CA GLY A 597 -27.53 -12.85 1.32
C GLY A 597 -27.60 -13.95 2.37
N THR A 598 -26.48 -14.53 2.77
CA THR A 598 -26.38 -15.57 3.82
C THR A 598 -25.34 -15.17 4.85
N ARG A 599 -25.49 -15.66 6.09
CA ARG A 599 -24.43 -15.54 7.09
C ARG A 599 -23.18 -16.26 6.59
N LEU A 600 -22.06 -15.55 6.62
CA LEU A 600 -20.77 -16.10 6.22
C LEU A 600 -20.11 -16.89 7.36
N ASN A 601 -20.40 -16.50 8.61
CA ASN A 601 -20.12 -17.25 9.81
C ASN A 601 -21.46 -17.61 10.48
N PRO A 602 -21.74 -18.89 10.81
CA PRO A 602 -23.09 -19.33 11.24
C PRO A 602 -23.72 -18.54 12.42
N ASP A 603 -22.91 -18.17 13.41
CA ASP A 603 -23.37 -17.57 14.67
C ASP A 603 -23.14 -16.05 14.78
N GLU A 604 -22.66 -15.44 13.69
CA GLU A 604 -22.26 -14.03 13.65
C GLU A 604 -23.03 -13.27 12.56
N LEU A 605 -23.31 -12.00 12.83
CA LEU A 605 -23.75 -11.06 11.82
C LEU A 605 -22.63 -10.82 10.81
N ASN A 606 -23.00 -10.59 9.55
CA ASN A 606 -22.04 -10.15 8.55
C ASN A 606 -21.68 -8.67 8.78
N ARG A 607 -20.50 -8.27 8.34
CA ARG A 607 -20.08 -6.86 8.31
C ARG A 607 -20.45 -6.24 6.96
N PHE A 608 -20.89 -4.98 6.95
CA PHE A 608 -20.96 -4.16 5.73
C PHE A 608 -19.93 -3.03 5.76
N HIS A 609 -19.43 -2.64 4.59
CA HIS A 609 -18.44 -1.55 4.41
C HIS A 609 -18.50 -0.97 2.99
N PHE A 610 -18.80 0.31 2.84
CA PHE A 610 -18.77 0.97 1.53
C PHE A 610 -18.52 2.48 1.61
N ASN A 611 -17.90 3.02 0.57
CA ASN A 611 -17.62 4.44 0.42
C ASN A 611 -18.70 5.14 -0.39
N VAL A 612 -19.19 6.26 0.12
CA VAL A 612 -20.12 7.17 -0.56
C VAL A 612 -19.42 8.52 -0.76
N PRO A 613 -19.52 9.17 -1.95
CA PRO A 613 -18.94 10.50 -2.14
C PRO A 613 -19.56 11.51 -1.15
N GLN A 614 -18.75 12.36 -0.50
CA GLN A 614 -19.29 13.37 0.44
C GLN A 614 -20.22 14.37 -0.26
N ASP A 615 -20.01 14.60 -1.55
CA ASP A 615 -20.81 15.41 -2.47
C ASP A 615 -22.27 14.92 -2.56
N PHE A 616 -22.50 13.63 -2.30
CA PHE A 616 -23.83 13.03 -2.21
C PHE A 616 -24.59 13.48 -0.95
N GLN A 617 -23.89 13.97 0.07
CA GLN A 617 -24.47 14.44 1.34
C GLN A 617 -25.38 13.38 1.99
N ALA A 618 -24.84 12.17 2.17
CA ALA A 618 -25.56 11.06 2.78
C ALA A 618 -26.11 11.45 4.17
N THR A 619 -27.37 11.11 4.43
CA THR A 619 -28.06 11.42 5.69
C THR A 619 -28.49 10.17 6.44
N HIS A 620 -28.71 9.06 5.73
CA HIS A 620 -29.19 7.81 6.31
C HIS A 620 -28.57 6.62 5.59
N VAL A 621 -28.29 5.56 6.35
CA VAL A 621 -27.97 4.23 5.87
C VAL A 621 -29.02 3.25 6.37
N ARG A 622 -29.43 2.33 5.49
CA ARG A 622 -30.27 1.19 5.82
C ARG A 622 -29.64 -0.06 5.24
N VAL A 623 -29.86 -1.19 5.89
CA VAL A 623 -29.63 -2.50 5.28
C VAL A 623 -30.96 -3.21 5.23
N ILE A 624 -31.37 -3.60 4.02
CA ILE A 624 -32.60 -4.35 3.78
C ILE A 624 -32.20 -5.80 3.50
N CYS A 625 -32.79 -6.73 4.23
CA CYS A 625 -32.63 -8.17 4.03
C CYS A 625 -34.01 -8.82 3.93
N GLN A 626 -34.23 -9.65 2.91
CA GLN A 626 -35.52 -10.33 2.67
C GLN A 626 -36.70 -9.35 2.69
N GLY A 627 -36.53 -8.15 2.10
CA GLY A 627 -37.53 -7.09 2.08
C GLY A 627 -37.75 -6.35 3.40
N THR A 628 -37.06 -6.75 4.48
CA THR A 628 -37.20 -6.16 5.82
C THR A 628 -35.98 -5.32 6.16
N GLN A 629 -36.19 -4.15 6.78
CA GLN A 629 -35.09 -3.32 7.27
C GLN A 629 -34.43 -3.96 8.49
N ASN A 630 -33.18 -4.41 8.35
CA ASN A 630 -32.38 -4.98 9.43
C ASN A 630 -31.53 -3.93 10.16
N VAL A 631 -31.02 -2.93 9.42
CA VAL A 631 -30.20 -1.83 9.95
C VAL A 631 -30.84 -0.50 9.58
N TYR A 632 -30.77 0.45 10.50
CA TYR A 632 -31.02 1.87 10.25
C TYR A 632 -29.99 2.71 11.02
N GLY A 633 -29.39 3.68 10.34
CA GLY A 633 -28.44 4.61 10.94
C GLY A 633 -28.61 6.01 10.37
N VAL A 634 -28.43 7.01 11.24
CA VAL A 634 -28.31 8.43 10.84
C VAL A 634 -26.84 8.73 10.60
N ILE A 635 -26.55 9.41 9.50
CA ILE A 635 -25.20 9.77 9.09
C ILE A 635 -24.96 11.22 9.48
N ALA A 636 -24.01 11.44 10.38
CA ALA A 636 -23.52 12.78 10.68
C ALA A 636 -22.74 13.34 9.47
N PRO A 637 -22.80 14.66 9.21
CA PRO A 637 -21.95 15.27 8.21
C PRO A 637 -20.48 15.27 8.67
N PRO A 638 -19.52 15.35 7.71
CA PRO A 638 -18.11 15.48 8.05
C PRO A 638 -17.85 16.75 8.87
N LYS A 639 -16.90 16.68 9.81
CA LYS A 639 -16.48 17.80 10.67
C LYS A 639 -15.50 18.75 9.96
N GLY A 640 -14.97 18.36 8.79
CA GLY A 640 -14.03 19.13 8.00
C GLY A 640 -12.58 19.00 8.47
N THR A 641 -12.23 17.96 9.22
CA THR A 641 -10.87 17.76 9.74
C THR A 641 -10.04 16.74 8.97
N ALA A 642 -10.66 15.93 8.11
CA ALA A 642 -9.95 14.95 7.29
C ALA A 642 -8.94 15.63 6.33
N ARG A 643 -7.81 14.98 6.08
CA ARG A 643 -6.71 15.53 5.27
C ARG A 643 -6.12 14.47 4.36
N VAL A 644 -5.60 14.89 3.21
CA VAL A 644 -4.74 14.05 2.37
C VAL A 644 -3.46 14.79 2.04
N THR A 645 -2.35 14.06 2.05
CA THR A 645 -1.06 14.56 1.56
C THR A 645 -0.46 13.58 0.56
N PHE A 646 0.42 14.12 -0.29
CA PHE A 646 1.14 13.37 -1.30
C PHE A 646 2.63 13.68 -1.14
N SER A 647 3.46 12.65 -1.00
CA SER A 647 4.93 12.77 -1.02
C SER A 647 5.49 11.96 -2.19
N GLY A 648 6.49 12.50 -2.88
CA GLY A 648 7.10 11.87 -4.05
C GLY A 648 6.50 12.36 -5.37
N ARG A 649 6.10 11.42 -6.24
CA ARG A 649 5.51 11.72 -7.56
C ARG A 649 4.26 12.60 -7.40
N ASP A 650 4.17 13.65 -8.21
CA ASP A 650 2.99 14.52 -8.23
C ASP A 650 1.69 13.74 -8.49
N PRO A 651 0.54 14.20 -7.97
CA PRO A 651 -0.74 13.52 -8.12
C PRO A 651 -1.21 13.41 -9.59
N GLY A 652 -0.69 14.26 -10.48
CA GLY A 652 -1.09 14.34 -11.89
C GLY A 652 -2.40 15.08 -12.08
#